data_AF-A0A6J4XB64-F1
#
_entry.id   AF-A0A6J4XB64-F1
#
_cell.length_a   1.000
_cell.length_b   1.000
_cell.length_c   1.000
_cell.angle_alpha   90.00
_cell.angle_beta   90.00
_cell.angle_gamma   90.00
#
_symmetry.space_group_name_H-M   'P 1'
#
loop_
_entity.id
_entity.type
_entity.pdbx_description
1 polymer ?
#
loop_
_entity_poly.entity_id
_entity_poly.type
_entity_poly.pdbx_seq_one_letter_code
_entity_poly.pdbx_strand_id
1 'polypeptide(L)'
;MTETHFDAIVVGSGFGGSVSAYRLAEAGLRVCLLERGKAYPPGAFARSPLEMKQNFWDPSKGLHGMFNIWSFRGLDAVVSSGLGGGSLIYANVLIRKDGKWFVREDLRRGGYEYWPITREDLEPHYDQVEQMLNAQRYPFEHSPYNNTHKTRAFKAAADQLRLDWQLPKLAVTFANNGQNPVPGEPIEEAYPNLHGKARQTCRLCGECDIGCNHGSKNTLDYNYLTEAQRLGAELRTGCEVKGLQPLPGGGYAISYIEHHPEAGGKKTDKSRPAQVRITADRLVLAAGSLGSTYLLLRNRAYFPGLSRQLGSRFCGNGDLLTFALKCRQLMDPSGAPVITSAIRVPDALDGGQGRGFYLEDAGYPEFLNWIVEMAGLGGAIVRSLKFSGRYVSSLLGINRDTDIGAELSDLMGPAAFSSTSLPLLGMGRDIPDGQMQLRGKHLDVDWTRHESADFFDRLADTAQDVVHAMNGQFRRNPLSYLKRLITVHPLGGCPMGRNPMEGVVDPYGEAFGHPGLFIVDGAAMPGPVGPNPSLTIAAVANRCAEKMVLKKTPKGSSIPIVIEEPMTEPMSDRVYEVKTHQIGTLRTTLHRLTTQDGVNISLSHLAHPGAKDSVLLIHGLTTSSDMFVMPEHDCLAAFLHDHGFDVWLADFRMSNHYAYNYSAKVKFNFEDIALHDWPTIVNFIQEAIRGNRLHVICHCLGSVTFHAALYGKTVSGITSVISNSVSLNPKVRLWSLIKILVAPFLIDRVLKLDFIDPKWAERNAPGQPWLGRMLAKLIGYVHLECNEHACNLLSFTWGTGFPAMFVHQNMDPITHDRFTELFGPVAMQYFRNVRKGLLSKNTFVKYDGRPEYDSLPDRYFDNVGDIAVPTLFISGDCNNIFPGANRITAERIKAKGIGGYEYLEVPGYGHQDIFMGNNCAAEVFPLFLPFLRRHQQASQPPAPKENASVSFTEEMKGFFTEGETSYTRGAERGEDNNTNIMFHLTITIDDLDAISKNPGQDAEAVGYIESEALGGRMEVQMGRFNLFVDDPERDEKRMLYRLFFSDPNGRQLTLSGFKVIRDDPGFDLWSDTTTLYTQIFEGHVEAKDEESLEPVAKGIIYINMLDFLKQLTTFQAEAPTAAERLEALQKFGKLFLGELWEAYNSRIPMF
;
A
#
# COMPACT_ATOMS: atom_id res chain seq x y z
N MET A 1 14.89 3.17 28.51
CA MET A 1 16.07 3.75 27.83
C MET A 1 15.53 4.57 26.68
N THR A 2 15.82 5.86 26.63
CA THR A 2 15.40 6.76 25.55
C THR A 2 16.08 6.34 24.24
N GLU A 3 15.33 5.86 23.25
CA GLU A 3 15.87 5.52 21.92
C GLU A 3 16.45 6.79 21.27
N THR A 4 17.68 6.72 20.74
CA THR A 4 18.32 7.85 20.05
C THR A 4 17.64 8.10 18.71
N HIS A 5 17.24 9.35 18.47
CA HIS A 5 16.49 9.77 17.28
C HIS A 5 17.27 10.79 16.43
N PHE A 6 17.13 10.70 15.10
CA PHE A 6 17.77 11.56 14.10
C PHE A 6 16.74 12.10 13.09
N ASP A 7 17.04 13.20 12.41
CA ASP A 7 16.16 13.68 11.32
C ASP A 7 16.31 12.80 10.07
N ALA A 8 17.52 12.26 9.85
CA ALA A 8 17.81 11.32 8.78
C ALA A 8 18.88 10.31 9.18
N ILE A 9 18.66 9.03 8.84
CA ILE A 9 19.68 7.98 8.88
C ILE A 9 20.03 7.57 7.46
N VAL A 10 21.33 7.58 7.15
CA VAL A 10 21.90 7.13 5.87
C VAL A 10 22.60 5.79 6.08
N VAL A 11 22.21 4.77 5.32
CA VAL A 11 22.79 3.42 5.40
C VAL A 11 23.75 3.20 4.23
N GLY A 12 25.05 3.13 4.53
CA GLY A 12 26.12 2.99 3.55
C GLY A 12 26.80 4.32 3.22
N SER A 13 28.12 4.27 3.03
CA SER A 13 28.98 5.45 2.80
C SER A 13 29.56 5.54 1.38
N GLY A 14 28.91 4.90 0.39
CA GLY A 14 29.26 5.06 -1.03
C GLY A 14 28.74 6.38 -1.61
N PHE A 15 28.84 6.56 -2.95
CA PHE A 15 28.46 7.80 -3.64
C PHE A 15 27.10 8.35 -3.23
N GLY A 16 26.05 7.52 -3.27
CA GLY A 16 24.70 7.96 -2.89
C GLY A 16 24.60 8.39 -1.42
N GLY A 17 25.33 7.71 -0.53
CA GLY A 17 25.27 7.92 0.91
C GLY A 17 26.06 9.14 1.36
N SER A 18 27.29 9.30 0.88
CA SER A 18 28.13 10.46 1.19
C SER A 18 27.52 11.76 0.69
N VAL A 19 26.99 11.77 -0.54
CA VAL A 19 26.32 12.95 -1.11
C VAL A 19 25.09 13.32 -0.29
N SER A 20 24.23 12.34 0.02
CA SER A 20 23.02 12.58 0.80
C SER A 20 23.35 13.05 2.22
N ALA A 21 24.31 12.42 2.89
CA ALA A 21 24.70 12.80 4.24
C ALA A 21 25.23 14.25 4.30
N TYR A 22 26.07 14.64 3.33
CA TYR A 22 26.55 16.02 3.21
C TYR A 22 25.40 17.00 2.99
N ARG A 23 24.54 16.76 2.00
CA ARG A 23 23.44 17.67 1.66
C ARG A 23 22.42 17.85 2.78
N LEU A 24 22.09 16.76 3.48
CA LEU A 24 21.18 16.80 4.61
C LEU A 24 21.81 17.55 5.80
N ALA A 25 23.11 17.36 6.06
CA ALA A 25 23.82 18.10 7.10
C ALA A 25 23.99 19.59 6.74
N GLU A 26 24.25 19.91 5.47
CA GLU A 26 24.30 21.27 4.93
C GLU A 26 22.96 21.99 5.11
N ALA A 27 21.85 21.27 5.00
CA ALA A 27 20.52 21.77 5.31
C ALA A 27 20.21 21.89 6.83
N GLY A 28 21.18 21.59 7.70
CA GLY A 28 21.06 21.69 9.15
C GLY A 28 20.29 20.54 9.81
N LEU A 29 20.11 19.42 9.12
CA LEU A 29 19.47 18.23 9.71
C LEU A 29 20.46 17.44 10.56
N ARG A 30 19.95 16.82 11.63
CA ARG A 30 20.72 15.89 12.45
C ARG A 30 20.82 14.53 11.74
N VAL A 31 21.96 14.31 11.10
CA VAL A 31 22.21 13.11 10.27
C VAL A 31 23.08 12.09 11.00
N CYS A 32 22.72 10.80 10.88
CA CYS A 32 23.60 9.69 11.22
C CYS A 32 23.87 8.82 9.99
N LEU A 33 25.13 8.59 9.68
CA LEU A 33 25.57 7.66 8.63
C LEU A 33 26.09 6.37 9.27
N LEU A 34 25.57 5.22 8.83
CA LEU A 34 25.99 3.89 9.27
C LEU A 34 26.77 3.18 8.17
N GLU A 35 28.03 2.87 8.43
CA GLU A 35 28.91 2.10 7.53
C GLU A 35 29.33 0.78 8.19
N ARG A 36 29.19 -0.34 7.48
CA ARG A 36 29.56 -1.66 8.01
C ARG A 36 31.08 -1.84 8.11
N GLY A 37 31.83 -1.26 7.17
CA GLY A 37 33.28 -1.32 7.12
C GLY A 37 33.97 -0.30 8.02
N LYS A 38 35.31 -0.32 8.00
CA LYS A 38 36.19 0.61 8.74
C LYS A 38 36.67 1.77 7.87
N ALA A 39 37.30 2.76 8.50
CA ALA A 39 38.01 3.84 7.81
C ALA A 39 39.38 3.38 7.27
N TYR A 40 39.81 3.96 6.14
CA TYR A 40 41.08 3.65 5.48
C TYR A 40 41.87 4.95 5.19
N PRO A 41 42.60 5.50 6.18
CA PRO A 41 43.44 6.67 5.97
C PRO A 41 44.62 6.37 5.01
N PRO A 42 45.26 7.41 4.43
CA PRO A 42 46.51 7.23 3.68
C PRO A 42 47.52 6.38 4.46
N GLY A 43 48.08 5.36 3.81
CA GLY A 43 49.01 4.39 4.39
C GLY A 43 48.36 3.13 5.00
N ALA A 44 47.04 3.09 5.18
CA ALA A 44 46.35 1.95 5.78
C ALA A 44 45.88 0.87 4.78
N PHE A 45 46.04 1.10 3.47
CA PHE A 45 45.66 0.12 2.47
C PHE A 45 46.71 -1.01 2.37
N ALA A 46 46.23 -2.25 2.41
CA ALA A 46 47.05 -3.45 2.38
C ALA A 46 48.00 -3.49 1.16
N ARG A 47 49.26 -3.89 1.38
CA ARG A 47 50.27 -4.06 0.31
C ARG A 47 51.01 -5.39 0.38
N SER A 48 51.04 -6.05 1.54
CA SER A 48 51.56 -7.41 1.64
C SER A 48 50.47 -8.47 1.37
N PRO A 49 50.82 -9.69 0.93
CA PRO A 49 49.86 -10.77 0.74
C PRO A 49 49.09 -11.14 2.02
N LEU A 50 49.74 -11.05 3.18
CA LEU A 50 49.11 -11.35 4.46
C LEU A 50 48.04 -10.32 4.80
N GLU A 51 48.34 -9.04 4.64
CA GLU A 51 47.37 -7.96 4.82
C GLU A 51 46.22 -8.10 3.81
N MET A 52 46.53 -8.40 2.54
CA MET A 52 45.51 -8.55 1.51
C MET A 52 44.54 -9.71 1.81
N LYS A 53 45.06 -10.84 2.31
CA LYS A 53 44.23 -11.98 2.77
C LYS A 53 43.28 -11.59 3.91
N GLN A 54 43.70 -10.69 4.79
CA GLN A 54 42.86 -10.18 5.89
C GLN A 54 41.92 -9.05 5.45
N ASN A 55 42.16 -8.48 4.26
CA ASN A 55 41.40 -7.34 3.73
C ASN A 55 40.10 -7.73 3.00
N PHE A 56 39.61 -8.96 3.19
CA PHE A 56 38.28 -9.38 2.75
C PHE A 56 37.21 -9.14 3.83
N TRP A 57 35.97 -8.94 3.41
CA TRP A 57 34.80 -8.81 4.28
C TRP A 57 34.07 -10.15 4.40
N ASP A 58 34.22 -10.80 5.54
CA ASP A 58 33.45 -11.99 5.94
C ASP A 58 33.39 -12.06 7.48
N PRO A 59 32.44 -11.34 8.11
CA PRO A 59 32.31 -11.30 9.57
C PRO A 59 32.12 -12.69 10.19
N SER A 60 31.56 -13.66 9.45
CA SER A 60 31.39 -15.04 9.95
C SER A 60 32.73 -15.76 10.19
N LYS A 61 33.80 -15.29 9.52
CA LYS A 61 35.18 -15.72 9.69
C LYS A 61 36.03 -14.74 10.49
N GLY A 62 35.43 -13.67 11.02
CA GLY A 62 36.14 -12.59 11.72
C GLY A 62 36.95 -11.67 10.79
N LEU A 63 36.62 -11.65 9.49
CA LEU A 63 37.27 -10.79 8.51
C LEU A 63 36.42 -9.53 8.30
N HIS A 64 37.01 -8.35 8.55
CA HIS A 64 36.35 -7.04 8.47
C HIS A 64 37.09 -6.09 7.52
N GLY A 65 37.63 -6.65 6.44
CA GLY A 65 38.38 -5.91 5.43
C GLY A 65 37.52 -5.23 4.37
N MET A 66 38.18 -4.59 3.41
CA MET A 66 37.57 -3.74 2.40
C MET A 66 36.82 -4.52 1.33
N PHE A 67 37.40 -5.61 0.82
CA PHE A 67 36.87 -6.30 -0.37
C PHE A 67 35.75 -7.28 -0.01
N ASN A 68 34.58 -7.13 -0.63
CA ASN A 68 33.48 -8.08 -0.54
C ASN A 68 33.15 -8.64 -1.92
N ILE A 69 33.18 -9.96 -2.07
CA ILE A 69 32.86 -10.65 -3.31
C ILE A 69 31.50 -11.33 -3.16
N TRP A 70 30.57 -10.96 -4.03
CA TRP A 70 29.29 -11.62 -4.19
C TRP A 70 29.39 -12.58 -5.37
N SER A 71 28.97 -13.83 -5.16
CA SER A 71 29.05 -14.85 -6.20
C SER A 71 27.67 -15.44 -6.49
N PHE A 72 27.28 -15.40 -7.76
CA PHE A 72 25.99 -15.88 -8.26
C PHE A 72 26.20 -16.94 -9.35
N ARG A 73 25.11 -17.44 -9.94
CA ARG A 73 25.18 -18.53 -10.92
C ARG A 73 25.92 -18.12 -12.21
N GLY A 74 25.69 -16.91 -12.71
CA GLY A 74 26.25 -16.40 -13.98
C GLY A 74 27.18 -15.19 -13.85
N LEU A 75 27.39 -14.70 -12.62
CA LEU A 75 28.02 -13.42 -12.34
C LEU A 75 28.73 -13.45 -10.99
N ASP A 76 29.88 -12.80 -10.90
CA ASP A 76 30.52 -12.38 -9.67
C ASP A 76 30.56 -10.84 -9.61
N ALA A 77 30.39 -10.27 -8.43
CA ALA A 77 30.44 -8.82 -8.23
C ALA A 77 31.42 -8.48 -7.11
N VAL A 78 32.31 -7.51 -7.37
CA VAL A 78 33.28 -7.03 -6.39
C VAL A 78 32.84 -5.67 -5.88
N VAL A 79 32.63 -5.55 -4.57
CA VAL A 79 32.21 -4.31 -3.91
C VAL A 79 33.09 -4.01 -2.69
N SER A 80 32.99 -2.80 -2.17
CA SER A 80 33.77 -2.35 -1.01
C SER A 80 32.91 -2.28 0.26
N SER A 81 33.54 -2.57 1.39
CA SER A 81 33.04 -2.42 2.76
C SER A 81 34.02 -1.53 3.53
N GLY A 82 33.82 -0.23 3.49
CA GLY A 82 34.70 0.75 4.13
C GLY A 82 34.09 2.15 4.07
N LEU A 83 34.55 3.06 4.93
CA LEU A 83 34.09 4.44 4.96
C LEU A 83 34.50 5.17 3.67
N GLY A 84 33.54 5.41 2.78
CA GLY A 84 33.74 5.87 1.39
C GLY A 84 33.29 4.85 0.33
N GLY A 85 32.91 3.64 0.74
CA GLY A 85 32.34 2.60 -0.11
C GLY A 85 33.18 2.27 -1.35
N GLY A 86 32.53 2.15 -2.51
CA GLY A 86 33.18 1.83 -3.79
C GLY A 86 34.23 2.85 -4.23
N SER A 87 34.18 4.09 -3.73
CA SER A 87 35.21 5.09 -4.05
C SER A 87 36.60 4.66 -3.57
N LEU A 88 36.70 3.77 -2.58
CA LEU A 88 37.99 3.24 -2.13
C LEU A 88 38.66 2.35 -3.19
N ILE A 89 37.90 1.68 -4.06
CA ILE A 89 38.39 0.65 -5.00
C ILE A 89 38.08 0.89 -6.48
N TYR A 90 37.42 1.99 -6.85
CA TYR A 90 37.16 2.34 -8.27
C TYR A 90 38.36 2.99 -8.98
N ALA A 91 38.35 3.02 -10.31
CA ALA A 91 39.42 3.60 -11.12
C ALA A 91 39.35 5.13 -11.34
N ASN A 92 38.45 5.84 -10.64
CA ASN A 92 38.30 7.31 -10.63
C ASN A 92 37.68 7.97 -11.87
N VAL A 93 37.19 7.20 -12.83
CA VAL A 93 36.63 7.77 -14.06
C VAL A 93 35.30 8.48 -13.79
N LEU A 94 35.19 9.71 -14.29
CA LEU A 94 34.02 10.58 -14.18
C LEU A 94 33.53 10.97 -15.58
N ILE A 95 32.92 10.01 -16.28
CA ILE A 95 32.26 10.25 -17.57
C ILE A 95 30.77 10.50 -17.32
N ARG A 96 30.28 11.59 -17.91
CA ARG A 96 28.88 12.00 -17.87
C ARG A 96 28.03 11.07 -18.74
N LYS A 97 26.86 10.61 -18.26
CA LYS A 97 25.94 9.81 -19.09
C LYS A 97 25.45 10.65 -20.27
N ASP A 98 25.53 10.07 -21.46
CA ASP A 98 25.09 10.72 -22.70
C ASP A 98 23.58 11.01 -22.68
N GLY A 99 23.17 12.18 -23.16
CA GLY A 99 21.77 12.58 -23.16
C GLY A 99 20.86 11.67 -23.97
N LYS A 100 21.36 11.11 -25.07
CA LYS A 100 20.60 10.15 -25.88
C LYS A 100 20.40 8.80 -25.19
N TRP A 101 21.22 8.50 -24.18
CA TRP A 101 21.20 7.23 -23.47
C TRP A 101 20.24 7.22 -22.27
N PHE A 102 19.53 8.34 -21.99
CA PHE A 102 18.37 8.38 -21.10
C PHE A 102 17.11 7.91 -21.83
N VAL A 103 17.05 6.61 -22.12
CA VAL A 103 15.98 6.05 -22.95
C VAL A 103 14.63 5.97 -22.27
N ARG A 104 13.59 6.05 -23.09
CA ARG A 104 12.18 6.01 -22.68
C ARG A 104 11.46 4.87 -23.40
N GLU A 105 11.93 3.64 -23.20
CA GLU A 105 11.32 2.46 -23.82
C GLU A 105 9.95 2.16 -23.19
N ASP A 106 9.00 1.66 -23.97
CA ASP A 106 7.72 1.21 -23.44
C ASP A 106 7.85 -0.17 -22.80
N LEU A 107 7.94 -0.15 -21.47
CA LEU A 107 8.04 -1.34 -20.63
C LEU A 107 6.85 -2.31 -20.80
N ARG A 108 5.68 -1.82 -21.23
CA ARG A 108 4.48 -2.67 -21.46
C ARG A 108 4.55 -3.42 -22.79
N ARG A 109 5.36 -2.92 -23.74
CA ARG A 109 5.52 -3.49 -25.09
C ARG A 109 6.85 -4.24 -25.24
N GLY A 110 7.43 -4.70 -24.14
CA GLY A 110 8.68 -5.46 -24.13
C GLY A 110 9.95 -4.62 -24.07
N GLY A 111 9.85 -3.31 -23.78
CA GLY A 111 11.01 -2.48 -23.43
C GLY A 111 11.61 -2.90 -22.08
N TYR A 112 12.90 -2.61 -21.88
CA TYR A 112 13.65 -3.04 -20.69
C TYR A 112 13.97 -1.88 -19.75
N GLU A 113 14.16 -0.67 -20.29
CA GLU A 113 14.55 0.50 -19.50
C GLU A 113 13.75 1.77 -19.83
N TYR A 114 13.29 2.46 -18.79
CA TYR A 114 12.71 3.80 -18.89
C TYR A 114 13.37 4.70 -17.86
N TRP A 115 14.06 5.74 -18.31
CA TRP A 115 14.67 6.78 -17.49
C TRP A 115 13.66 7.93 -17.31
N PRO A 116 13.09 8.11 -16.10
CA PRO A 116 12.15 9.19 -15.83
C PRO A 116 12.83 10.53 -15.52
N ILE A 117 14.14 10.62 -15.75
CA ILE A 117 14.98 11.81 -15.65
C ILE A 117 15.79 11.96 -16.93
N THR A 118 16.24 13.17 -17.21
CA THR A 118 16.99 13.53 -18.41
C THR A 118 18.43 13.94 -18.08
N ARG A 119 19.19 14.18 -19.15
CA ARG A 119 20.50 14.82 -19.06
C ARG A 119 20.41 16.22 -18.45
N GLU A 120 19.45 17.02 -18.90
CA GLU A 120 19.27 18.39 -18.42
C GLU A 120 18.96 18.42 -16.92
N ASP A 121 18.11 17.49 -16.44
CA ASP A 121 17.79 17.37 -15.01
C ASP A 121 19.04 17.11 -14.14
N LEU A 122 20.07 16.45 -14.70
CA LEU A 122 21.28 16.09 -13.97
C LEU A 122 22.47 17.02 -14.20
N GLU A 123 22.43 17.88 -15.23
CA GLU A 123 23.54 18.78 -15.60
C GLU A 123 24.09 19.60 -14.42
N PRO A 124 23.28 20.35 -13.64
CA PRO A 124 23.80 21.12 -12.51
C PRO A 124 24.39 20.23 -11.41
N HIS A 125 23.85 19.02 -11.25
CA HIS A 125 24.34 18.08 -10.25
C HIS A 125 25.66 17.42 -10.69
N TYR A 126 25.85 17.19 -11.98
CA TYR A 126 27.13 16.75 -12.53
C TYR A 126 28.22 17.79 -12.26
N ASP A 127 27.94 19.07 -12.50
CA ASP A 127 28.89 20.16 -12.24
C ASP A 127 29.30 20.22 -10.77
N GLN A 128 28.33 20.16 -9.85
CA GLN A 128 28.59 20.20 -8.41
C GLN A 128 29.39 18.97 -7.94
N VAL A 129 29.08 17.78 -8.44
CA VAL A 129 29.83 16.56 -8.07
C VAL A 129 31.26 16.62 -8.59
N GLU A 130 31.47 17.03 -9.84
CA GLU A 130 32.81 17.17 -10.41
C GLU A 130 33.65 18.21 -9.66
N GLN A 131 33.03 19.31 -9.24
CA GLN A 131 33.68 20.32 -8.41
C GLN A 131 34.09 19.75 -7.04
N MET A 132 33.16 19.08 -6.35
CA MET A 132 33.41 18.48 -5.02
C MET A 132 34.47 17.36 -5.07
N LEU A 133 34.51 16.57 -6.14
CA LEU A 133 35.51 15.51 -6.34
C LEU A 133 36.84 16.04 -6.90
N ASN A 134 36.96 17.35 -7.15
CA ASN A 134 38.10 17.97 -7.83
C ASN A 134 38.49 17.20 -9.09
N ALA A 135 37.54 17.10 -10.03
CA ALA A 135 37.68 16.31 -11.25
C ALA A 135 38.71 16.93 -12.21
N GLN A 136 39.81 16.22 -12.46
CA GLN A 136 40.91 16.67 -13.33
C GLN A 136 41.11 15.71 -14.50
N ARG A 137 41.43 16.23 -15.69
CA ARG A 137 41.85 15.37 -16.81
C ARG A 137 43.26 14.86 -16.56
N TYR A 138 43.56 13.66 -17.04
CA TYR A 138 44.93 13.17 -17.07
C TYR A 138 45.80 14.15 -17.89
N PRO A 139 46.86 14.75 -17.31
CA PRO A 139 47.58 15.86 -17.93
C PRO A 139 48.58 15.38 -18.98
N PHE A 140 48.08 14.69 -20.00
CA PHE A 140 48.86 13.98 -21.02
C PHE A 140 49.84 14.87 -21.81
N GLU A 141 49.67 16.19 -21.79
CA GLU A 141 50.58 17.13 -22.46
C GLU A 141 51.81 17.51 -21.62
N HIS A 142 51.83 17.18 -20.32
CA HIS A 142 52.89 17.57 -19.39
C HIS A 142 53.84 16.40 -19.10
N SER A 143 55.12 16.69 -18.90
CA SER A 143 56.09 15.69 -18.40
C SER A 143 55.89 15.46 -16.90
N PRO A 144 55.97 14.22 -16.37
CA PRO A 144 56.26 12.96 -17.07
C PRO A 144 55.04 12.24 -17.67
N TYR A 145 53.82 12.78 -17.52
CA TYR A 145 52.56 12.15 -17.94
C TYR A 145 52.46 11.88 -19.45
N ASN A 146 53.05 12.75 -20.28
CA ASN A 146 53.14 12.56 -21.73
C ASN A 146 53.93 11.31 -22.16
N ASN A 147 54.70 10.74 -21.25
CA ASN A 147 55.49 9.54 -21.50
C ASN A 147 54.77 8.23 -21.11
N THR A 148 53.51 8.28 -20.66
CA THR A 148 52.78 7.08 -20.28
C THR A 148 52.50 6.18 -21.48
N HIS A 149 53.08 4.98 -21.39
CA HIS A 149 53.16 4.01 -22.47
C HIS A 149 51.79 3.51 -22.95
N LYS A 150 50.96 3.01 -22.02
CA LYS A 150 49.61 2.53 -22.33
C LYS A 150 48.72 3.59 -22.98
N THR A 151 48.77 4.83 -22.50
CA THR A 151 47.96 5.95 -23.03
C THR A 151 48.35 6.28 -24.46
N ARG A 152 49.66 6.38 -24.76
CA ARG A 152 50.14 6.61 -26.14
C ARG A 152 49.76 5.47 -27.07
N ALA A 153 49.93 4.22 -26.62
CA ALA A 153 49.61 3.04 -27.40
C ALA A 153 48.11 2.97 -27.74
N PHE A 154 47.26 3.21 -26.74
CA PHE A 154 45.82 3.20 -26.88
C PHE A 154 45.32 4.34 -27.78
N LYS A 155 45.87 5.55 -27.62
CA LYS A 155 45.59 6.68 -28.51
C LYS A 155 45.99 6.37 -29.97
N ALA A 156 47.20 5.85 -30.19
CA ALA A 156 47.67 5.53 -31.53
C ALA A 156 46.79 4.46 -32.22
N ALA A 157 46.35 3.45 -31.46
CA ALA A 157 45.42 2.44 -31.95
C ALA A 157 44.05 3.05 -32.30
N ALA A 158 43.52 3.94 -31.46
CA ALA A 158 42.27 4.64 -31.75
C ALA A 158 42.37 5.54 -32.99
N ASP A 159 43.46 6.30 -33.14
CA ASP A 159 43.72 7.15 -34.31
C ASP A 159 43.78 6.31 -35.61
N GLN A 160 44.46 5.15 -35.58
CA GLN A 160 44.56 4.23 -36.70
C GLN A 160 43.18 3.67 -37.11
N LEU A 161 42.35 3.35 -36.13
CA LEU A 161 41.00 2.79 -36.34
C LEU A 161 39.92 3.87 -36.52
N ARG A 162 40.28 5.16 -36.42
CA ARG A 162 39.36 6.31 -36.45
C ARG A 162 38.25 6.22 -35.40
N LEU A 163 38.62 5.75 -34.20
CA LEU A 163 37.73 5.66 -33.05
C LEU A 163 37.78 6.95 -32.21
N ASP A 164 36.67 7.28 -31.56
CA ASP A 164 36.55 8.49 -30.72
C ASP A 164 37.28 8.32 -29.39
N TRP A 165 38.54 8.73 -29.35
CA TRP A 165 39.40 8.66 -28.17
C TRP A 165 39.37 9.95 -27.35
N GLN A 166 39.32 9.82 -26.03
CA GLN A 166 39.27 10.94 -25.11
C GLN A 166 40.03 10.70 -23.80
N LEU A 167 40.39 11.81 -23.16
CA LEU A 167 40.90 11.86 -21.79
C LEU A 167 39.75 12.24 -20.84
N PRO A 168 39.09 11.26 -20.19
CA PRO A 168 37.99 11.56 -19.29
C PRO A 168 38.50 12.33 -18.06
N LYS A 169 37.58 13.02 -17.38
CA LYS A 169 37.89 13.57 -16.06
C LYS A 169 38.06 12.42 -15.06
N LEU A 170 39.02 12.56 -14.16
CA LEU A 170 39.33 11.62 -13.11
C LEU A 170 39.19 12.31 -11.75
N ALA A 171 38.67 11.61 -10.75
CA ALA A 171 38.70 12.01 -9.34
C ALA A 171 40.10 11.78 -8.73
N VAL A 172 41.12 12.35 -9.35
CA VAL A 172 42.53 12.26 -8.96
C VAL A 172 43.14 13.64 -9.03
N THR A 173 43.85 14.04 -7.97
CA THR A 173 44.58 15.30 -7.97
C THR A 173 45.95 15.09 -8.64
N PHE A 174 46.13 15.70 -9.81
CA PHE A 174 47.41 15.74 -10.52
C PHE A 174 48.18 17.04 -10.27
N ALA A 175 47.46 18.13 -10.03
CA ALA A 175 48.01 19.44 -9.70
C ALA A 175 47.17 20.14 -8.62
N ASN A 176 47.82 20.97 -7.82
CA ASN A 176 47.14 21.98 -7.01
C ASN A 176 46.50 23.06 -7.90
N ASN A 177 45.50 23.78 -7.35
CA ASN A 177 44.73 24.73 -8.14
C ASN A 177 45.61 25.85 -8.73
N GLY A 178 45.57 26.02 -10.05
CA GLY A 178 46.39 27.00 -10.77
C GLY A 178 47.89 26.66 -10.89
N GLN A 179 48.33 25.48 -10.45
CA GLN A 179 49.72 25.04 -10.53
C GLN A 179 49.93 24.00 -11.66
N ASN A 180 51.19 23.78 -12.04
CA ASN A 180 51.55 22.72 -12.98
C ASN A 180 51.45 21.34 -12.28
N PRO A 181 51.12 20.26 -13.01
CA PRO A 181 51.05 18.94 -12.42
C PRO A 181 52.44 18.41 -12.06
N VAL A 182 52.67 18.16 -10.77
CA VAL A 182 53.92 17.60 -10.24
C VAL A 182 53.61 16.32 -9.47
N PRO A 183 54.17 15.15 -9.84
CA PRO A 183 53.94 13.92 -9.11
C PRO A 183 54.44 13.95 -7.67
N GLY A 184 53.57 13.63 -6.71
CA GLY A 184 53.93 13.46 -5.30
C GLY A 184 54.13 14.74 -4.49
N GLU A 185 53.73 15.90 -5.03
CA GLU A 185 53.71 17.15 -4.26
C GLU A 185 52.59 17.11 -3.19
N PRO A 186 52.75 17.80 -2.04
CA PRO A 186 51.65 17.94 -1.08
C PRO A 186 50.42 18.61 -1.70
N ILE A 187 49.24 18.05 -1.43
CA ILE A 187 47.96 18.66 -1.86
C ILE A 187 47.60 19.78 -0.88
N GLU A 188 47.25 20.95 -1.43
CA GLU A 188 46.72 22.09 -0.69
C GLU A 188 45.25 21.84 -0.35
N GLU A 189 44.96 21.53 0.91
CA GLU A 189 43.59 21.37 1.42
C GLU A 189 43.17 22.60 2.23
N ALA A 190 41.97 23.13 1.98
CA ALA A 190 41.44 24.29 2.71
C ALA A 190 41.22 23.99 4.20
N TYR A 191 40.88 22.74 4.52
CA TYR A 191 40.66 22.24 5.88
C TYR A 191 41.25 20.83 6.01
N PRO A 192 41.58 20.37 7.23
CA PRO A 192 42.00 18.99 7.45
C PRO A 192 40.91 18.00 7.01
N ASN A 193 41.30 16.99 6.23
CA ASN A 193 40.38 15.89 5.91
C ASN A 193 40.01 15.07 7.16
N LEU A 194 38.96 14.26 7.03
CA LEU A 194 38.40 13.37 8.06
C LEU A 194 39.45 12.55 8.85
N HIS A 195 40.59 12.24 8.24
CA HIS A 195 41.64 11.43 8.85
C HIS A 195 42.77 12.25 9.49
N GLY A 196 42.80 13.57 9.28
CA GLY A 196 43.89 14.44 9.75
C GLY A 196 45.26 14.07 9.17
N LYS A 197 45.30 13.44 7.98
CA LYS A 197 46.54 12.99 7.33
C LYS A 197 46.82 13.79 6.07
N ALA A 198 48.07 14.22 5.89
CA ALA A 198 48.49 14.89 4.66
C ALA A 198 48.36 13.96 3.43
N ARG A 199 48.05 14.55 2.28
CA ARG A 199 47.87 13.86 1.00
C ARG A 199 48.85 14.40 -0.03
N GLN A 200 49.12 13.60 -1.06
CA GLN A 200 50.02 13.95 -2.16
C GLN A 200 49.33 13.81 -3.51
N THR A 201 49.71 14.61 -4.50
CA THR A 201 49.29 14.44 -5.89
C THR A 201 49.72 13.08 -6.45
N CYS A 202 49.09 12.66 -7.55
CA CYS A 202 49.29 11.33 -8.12
C CYS A 202 50.76 11.04 -8.43
N ARG A 203 51.25 9.90 -7.93
CA ARG A 203 52.62 9.39 -8.16
C ARG A 203 52.73 8.38 -9.30
N LEU A 204 51.67 8.20 -10.09
CA LEU A 204 51.63 7.28 -11.22
C LEU A 204 51.88 5.80 -10.83
N CYS A 205 51.40 5.36 -9.67
CA CYS A 205 51.70 4.02 -9.13
C CYS A 205 50.76 2.89 -9.56
N GLY A 206 49.68 3.16 -10.31
CA GLY A 206 48.76 2.11 -10.78
C GLY A 206 47.92 1.42 -9.71
N GLU A 207 47.88 1.94 -8.49
CA GLU A 207 47.24 1.27 -7.34
C GLU A 207 45.77 1.65 -7.09
N CYS A 208 45.08 2.24 -8.07
CA CYS A 208 43.76 2.84 -7.85
C CYS A 208 42.71 1.85 -7.29
N ASP A 209 42.71 0.61 -7.78
CA ASP A 209 41.68 -0.39 -7.47
C ASP A 209 41.92 -1.15 -6.16
N ILE A 210 43.08 -0.94 -5.54
CA ILE A 210 43.45 -1.50 -4.22
C ILE A 210 43.58 -0.42 -3.13
N GLY A 211 43.05 0.77 -3.43
CA GLY A 211 43.10 1.95 -2.58
C GLY A 211 44.44 2.68 -2.67
N CYS A 212 44.41 4.02 -2.56
CA CYS A 212 45.57 4.87 -2.78
C CYS A 212 46.25 5.25 -1.44
N ASN A 213 47.44 4.69 -1.17
CA ASN A 213 48.17 5.01 0.07
C ASN A 213 48.74 6.44 0.13
N HIS A 214 48.76 7.16 -1.00
CA HIS A 214 49.21 8.56 -1.07
C HIS A 214 48.08 9.58 -0.87
N GLY A 215 46.82 9.11 -0.84
CA GLY A 215 45.66 10.00 -0.79
C GLY A 215 45.44 10.84 -2.06
N SER A 216 46.11 10.53 -3.18
CA SER A 216 45.96 11.27 -4.45
C SER A 216 44.57 11.11 -5.08
N LYS A 217 43.90 10.03 -4.70
CA LYS A 217 42.54 9.68 -5.12
C LYS A 217 41.54 10.49 -4.30
N ASN A 218 40.65 11.23 -4.94
CA ASN A 218 39.60 12.01 -4.28
C ASN A 218 38.43 11.10 -3.89
N THR A 219 38.70 10.16 -2.98
CA THR A 219 37.70 9.28 -2.38
C THR A 219 36.77 10.05 -1.45
N LEU A 220 35.57 9.50 -1.21
CA LEU A 220 34.46 10.25 -0.59
C LEU A 220 34.71 10.65 0.87
N ASP A 221 35.63 9.97 1.53
CA ASP A 221 36.14 10.27 2.86
C ASP A 221 36.90 11.60 2.93
N TYR A 222 37.57 12.02 1.86
CA TYR A 222 38.30 13.30 1.81
C TYR A 222 37.46 14.52 1.40
N ASN A 223 36.24 14.32 0.88
CA ASN A 223 35.37 15.40 0.41
C ASN A 223 34.01 15.37 1.13
N TYR A 224 33.00 14.73 0.54
CA TYR A 224 31.63 14.70 1.06
C TYR A 224 31.53 14.28 2.52
N LEU A 225 32.23 13.22 2.95
CA LEU A 225 32.16 12.77 4.34
C LEU A 225 32.95 13.68 5.29
N THR A 226 34.06 14.28 4.84
CA THR A 226 34.77 15.31 5.61
C THR A 226 33.86 16.50 5.86
N GLU A 227 33.19 17.00 4.81
CA GLU A 227 32.27 18.13 4.94
C GLU A 227 31.02 17.79 5.75
N ALA A 228 30.44 16.60 5.56
CA ALA A 228 29.32 16.13 6.37
C ALA A 228 29.67 16.11 7.86
N GLN A 229 30.85 15.58 8.22
CA GLN A 229 31.31 15.57 9.62
C GLN A 229 31.55 16.98 10.14
N ARG A 230 32.16 17.87 9.34
CA ARG A 230 32.41 19.27 9.72
C ARG A 230 31.10 20.02 10.01
N LEU A 231 30.02 19.66 9.32
CA LEU A 231 28.68 20.19 9.52
C LEU A 231 27.89 19.46 10.64
N GLY A 232 28.51 18.50 11.33
CA GLY A 232 27.92 17.84 12.50
C GLY A 232 27.23 16.50 12.22
N ALA A 233 27.36 15.92 11.02
CA ALA A 233 26.86 14.58 10.75
C ALA A 233 27.64 13.53 11.56
N GLU A 234 26.92 12.58 12.16
CA GLU A 234 27.52 11.50 12.94
C GLU A 234 27.88 10.32 12.03
N LEU A 235 29.17 10.06 11.83
CA LEU A 235 29.66 8.94 11.02
C LEU A 235 30.02 7.74 11.90
N ARG A 236 29.30 6.62 11.78
CA ARG A 236 29.55 5.39 12.56
C ARG A 236 30.05 4.26 11.66
N THR A 237 31.27 3.80 11.91
CA THR A 237 31.90 2.66 11.21
C THR A 237 31.76 1.37 11.99
N GLY A 238 31.88 0.22 11.31
CA GLY A 238 31.66 -1.09 11.94
C GLY A 238 30.19 -1.40 12.21
N CYS A 239 29.26 -0.58 11.72
CA CYS A 239 27.82 -0.69 11.99
C CYS A 239 27.10 -1.36 10.82
N GLU A 240 26.82 -2.65 10.95
CA GLU A 240 26.12 -3.42 9.91
C GLU A 240 24.61 -3.45 10.16
N VAL A 241 23.86 -2.70 9.35
CA VAL A 241 22.39 -2.68 9.40
C VAL A 241 21.80 -4.04 9.03
N LYS A 242 20.80 -4.49 9.81
CA LYS A 242 20.10 -5.77 9.62
C LYS A 242 18.58 -5.63 9.56
N GLY A 243 18.02 -4.70 10.34
CA GLY A 243 16.58 -4.50 10.50
C GLY A 243 16.17 -3.11 10.06
N LEU A 244 15.09 -3.03 9.28
CA LEU A 244 14.45 -1.80 8.85
C LEU A 244 12.95 -1.97 9.08
N GLN A 245 12.30 -1.01 9.74
CA GLN A 245 10.88 -1.09 10.06
C GLN A 245 10.26 0.31 10.07
N PRO A 246 9.13 0.57 9.39
CA PRO A 246 8.37 1.80 9.55
C PRO A 246 7.73 1.87 10.94
N LEU A 247 7.63 3.07 11.51
CA LEU A 247 7.06 3.32 12.82
C LEU A 247 5.57 3.72 12.75
N PRO A 248 4.75 3.36 13.75
CA PRO A 248 3.39 3.90 13.89
C PRO A 248 3.46 5.43 14.04
N GLY A 249 2.81 6.18 13.14
CA GLY A 249 2.85 7.65 13.13
C GLY A 249 3.92 8.28 12.24
N GLY A 250 4.68 7.48 11.48
CA GLY A 250 5.67 7.95 10.51
C GLY A 250 7.12 7.79 10.97
N GLY A 251 8.05 7.81 10.02
CA GLY A 251 9.47 7.55 10.25
C GLY A 251 9.81 6.05 10.34
N TYR A 252 11.05 5.76 10.73
CA TYR A 252 11.65 4.43 10.64
C TYR A 252 12.50 4.08 11.87
N ALA A 253 12.44 2.82 12.27
CA ALA A 253 13.40 2.19 13.17
C ALA A 253 14.44 1.40 12.37
N ILE A 254 15.71 1.61 12.73
CA ILE A 254 16.87 0.97 12.13
C ILE A 254 17.56 0.15 13.22
N SER A 255 17.81 -1.12 12.94
CA SER A 255 18.56 -2.02 13.83
C SER A 255 19.83 -2.50 13.16
N TYR A 256 20.96 -2.36 13.87
CA TYR A 256 22.28 -2.71 13.36
C TYR A 256 23.12 -3.45 14.40
N ILE A 257 24.17 -4.12 13.94
CA ILE A 257 25.16 -4.81 14.76
C ILE A 257 26.47 -4.02 14.69
N GLU A 258 27.16 -3.90 15.82
CA GLU A 258 28.50 -3.31 15.89
C GLU A 258 29.56 -4.40 15.80
N HIS A 259 30.47 -4.24 14.84
CA HIS A 259 31.68 -5.04 14.69
C HIS A 259 32.82 -4.27 15.36
N HIS A 260 33.54 -4.92 16.29
CA HIS A 260 34.72 -4.34 16.96
C HIS A 260 35.99 -5.06 16.48
N PRO A 261 36.68 -4.55 15.44
CA PRO A 261 37.83 -5.23 14.84
C PRO A 261 39.06 -5.28 15.76
N GLU A 262 39.19 -4.33 16.69
CA GLU A 262 40.34 -4.18 17.60
C GLU A 262 40.37 -5.20 18.76
N ALA A 263 39.29 -5.97 18.97
CA ALA A 263 39.20 -6.98 20.03
C ALA A 263 39.97 -8.30 19.73
N GLY A 264 40.86 -8.30 18.73
CA GLY A 264 41.81 -9.37 18.48
C GLY A 264 41.16 -10.73 18.19
N GLY A 265 40.48 -10.88 17.06
CA GLY A 265 40.23 -12.17 16.40
C GLY A 265 39.54 -13.28 17.21
N LYS A 266 39.05 -13.01 18.43
CA LYS A 266 38.28 -13.98 19.20
C LYS A 266 36.93 -14.16 18.51
N LYS A 267 36.65 -15.39 18.06
CA LYS A 267 35.33 -15.82 17.58
C LYS A 267 34.30 -15.41 18.63
N THR A 268 33.55 -14.34 18.37
CA THR A 268 32.45 -13.92 19.23
C THR A 268 31.42 -15.04 19.27
N ASP A 269 30.96 -15.37 20.47
CA ASP A 269 30.05 -16.48 20.75
C ASP A 269 28.77 -16.41 19.89
N LYS A 270 28.32 -17.57 19.39
CA LYS A 270 27.37 -17.73 18.27
C LYS A 270 25.89 -17.62 18.68
N SER A 271 25.54 -16.79 19.65
CA SER A 271 24.16 -16.64 20.12
C SER A 271 23.68 -15.17 20.13
N ARG A 272 23.56 -14.60 18.92
CA ARG A 272 22.98 -13.26 18.62
C ARG A 272 23.75 -12.07 19.22
N PRO A 273 24.60 -11.37 18.43
CA PRO A 273 25.19 -10.11 18.89
C PRO A 273 24.10 -9.10 19.26
N ALA A 274 24.35 -8.31 20.31
CA ALA A 274 23.46 -7.25 20.75
C ALA A 274 23.17 -6.29 19.58
N GLN A 275 21.90 -6.07 19.29
CA GLN A 275 21.49 -5.13 18.24
C GLN A 275 21.23 -3.77 18.86
N VAL A 276 21.81 -2.73 18.26
CA VAL A 276 21.49 -1.35 18.59
C VAL A 276 20.30 -0.92 17.74
N ARG A 277 19.33 -0.23 18.36
CA ARG A 277 18.16 0.32 17.69
C ARG A 277 18.16 1.83 17.81
N ILE A 278 18.00 2.51 16.67
CA ILE A 278 17.87 3.96 16.56
C ILE A 278 16.70 4.29 15.62
N THR A 279 16.17 5.51 15.69
CA THR A 279 15.03 5.94 14.87
C THR A 279 15.35 7.19 14.06
N ALA A 280 14.65 7.37 12.94
CA ALA A 280 14.71 8.61 12.18
C ALA A 280 13.42 8.92 11.43
N ASP A 281 13.20 10.21 11.14
CA ASP A 281 12.09 10.65 10.29
C ASP A 281 12.31 10.20 8.83
N ARG A 282 13.57 10.19 8.37
CA ARG A 282 13.96 9.73 7.04
C ARG A 282 14.97 8.58 7.11
N LEU A 283 14.78 7.60 6.24
CA LEU A 283 15.70 6.50 6.02
C LEU A 283 16.22 6.55 4.59
N VAL A 284 17.52 6.73 4.41
CA VAL A 284 18.19 6.76 3.10
C VAL A 284 19.02 5.50 2.95
N LEU A 285 18.65 4.64 2.00
CA LEU A 285 19.42 3.45 1.64
C LEU A 285 20.42 3.78 0.52
N ALA A 286 21.68 3.58 0.85
CA ALA A 286 22.83 3.81 -0.01
C ALA A 286 23.91 2.72 0.15
N ALA A 287 23.48 1.47 0.42
CA ALA A 287 24.33 0.31 0.65
C ALA A 287 24.85 -0.36 -0.64
N GLY A 288 24.67 0.30 -1.79
CA GLY A 288 24.97 -0.20 -3.13
C GLY A 288 23.84 -1.07 -3.69
N SER A 289 23.84 -1.30 -5.00
CA SER A 289 22.80 -2.06 -5.72
C SER A 289 22.42 -3.37 -5.01
N LEU A 290 23.41 -4.20 -4.69
CA LEU A 290 23.21 -5.48 -3.99
C LEU A 290 22.79 -5.30 -2.52
N GLY A 291 23.40 -4.34 -1.81
CA GLY A 291 23.18 -4.13 -0.38
C GLY A 291 21.81 -3.56 -0.06
N SER A 292 21.40 -2.49 -0.76
CA SER A 292 20.10 -1.83 -0.58
C SER A 292 18.96 -2.77 -0.97
N THR A 293 19.09 -3.47 -2.10
CA THR A 293 18.11 -4.47 -2.55
C THR A 293 18.01 -5.63 -1.56
N TYR A 294 19.15 -6.15 -1.06
CA TYR A 294 19.16 -7.20 -0.03
C TYR A 294 18.45 -6.77 1.25
N LEU A 295 18.72 -5.57 1.75
CA LEU A 295 18.11 -5.05 2.98
C LEU A 295 16.60 -4.92 2.83
N LEU A 296 16.11 -4.39 1.72
CA LEU A 296 14.67 -4.27 1.44
C LEU A 296 14.01 -5.63 1.26
N LEU A 297 14.58 -6.54 0.47
CA LEU A 297 14.03 -7.89 0.30
C LEU A 297 13.95 -8.64 1.62
N ARG A 298 14.97 -8.51 2.47
CA ARG A 298 15.04 -9.17 3.78
C ARG A 298 14.00 -8.61 4.76
N ASN A 299 13.77 -7.30 4.73
CA ASN A 299 12.83 -6.64 5.62
C ASN A 299 11.43 -6.44 5.00
N ARG A 300 11.19 -6.97 3.79
CA ARG A 300 9.97 -6.75 3.00
C ARG A 300 8.66 -6.97 3.76
N ALA A 301 8.65 -7.88 4.73
CA ALA A 301 7.48 -8.14 5.57
C ALA A 301 7.00 -6.90 6.36
N TYR A 302 7.91 -5.97 6.67
CA TYR A 302 7.60 -4.71 7.36
C TYR A 302 7.24 -3.56 6.40
N PHE A 303 7.32 -3.78 5.08
CA PHE A 303 7.04 -2.77 4.06
C PHE A 303 5.87 -3.23 3.17
N PRO A 304 4.64 -3.34 3.73
CA PRO A 304 3.46 -3.63 2.93
C PRO A 304 3.22 -2.47 1.95
N GLY A 305 3.06 -2.78 0.66
CA GLY A 305 2.89 -1.77 -0.40
C GLY A 305 4.15 -1.45 -1.21
N LEU A 306 5.33 -1.92 -0.78
CA LEU A 306 6.56 -1.76 -1.57
C LEU A 306 6.42 -2.48 -2.94
N SER A 307 6.82 -1.78 -3.99
CA SER A 307 6.63 -2.18 -5.40
C SER A 307 7.02 -3.63 -5.70
N ARG A 308 6.25 -4.24 -6.62
CA ARG A 308 6.56 -5.54 -7.24
C ARG A 308 7.90 -5.52 -7.98
N GLN A 309 8.37 -4.36 -8.43
CA GLN A 309 9.62 -4.17 -9.15
C GLN A 309 10.86 -4.29 -8.23
N LEU A 310 10.69 -4.49 -6.92
CA LEU A 310 11.81 -4.78 -6.02
C LEU A 310 12.49 -6.09 -6.44
N GLY A 311 13.77 -5.97 -6.77
CA GLY A 311 14.64 -7.00 -7.31
C GLY A 311 14.87 -6.88 -8.81
N SER A 312 14.08 -6.11 -9.54
CA SER A 312 14.11 -6.09 -11.00
C SER A 312 15.17 -5.17 -11.61
N ARG A 313 15.35 -5.29 -12.93
CA ARG A 313 16.22 -4.46 -13.78
C ARG A 313 17.68 -4.47 -13.38
N PHE A 314 18.15 -5.60 -12.87
CA PHE A 314 19.55 -5.74 -12.59
C PHE A 314 20.37 -5.87 -13.88
N CYS A 315 21.50 -5.17 -13.96
CA CYS A 315 22.51 -5.32 -15.02
C CYS A 315 23.93 -5.13 -14.48
N GLY A 316 24.92 -5.57 -15.27
CA GLY A 316 26.34 -5.39 -14.97
C GLY A 316 26.94 -4.14 -15.62
N ASN A 317 26.12 -3.24 -16.17
CA ASN A 317 26.55 -2.07 -16.95
C ASN A 317 27.46 -2.45 -18.13
N GLY A 318 27.25 -3.64 -18.70
CA GLY A 318 28.00 -4.14 -19.83
C GLY A 318 29.47 -4.45 -19.54
N ASP A 319 29.86 -4.61 -18.26
CA ASP A 319 31.24 -4.86 -17.87
C ASP A 319 31.84 -6.07 -18.61
N LEU A 320 32.93 -5.85 -19.34
CA LEU A 320 33.69 -6.90 -20.01
C LEU A 320 35.19 -6.64 -19.89
N LEU A 321 35.88 -7.56 -19.23
CA LEU A 321 37.34 -7.56 -19.15
C LEU A 321 37.95 -8.33 -20.34
N THR A 322 38.86 -7.67 -21.06
CA THR A 322 39.65 -8.27 -22.14
C THR A 322 41.13 -7.92 -21.96
N PHE A 323 42.02 -8.59 -22.70
CA PHE A 323 43.46 -8.41 -22.55
C PHE A 323 44.17 -8.25 -23.91
N ALA A 324 45.06 -7.27 -23.97
CA ALA A 324 46.15 -7.20 -24.93
C ALA A 324 47.36 -7.92 -24.34
N LEU A 325 47.82 -9.01 -24.94
CA LEU A 325 49.00 -9.76 -24.49
C LEU A 325 50.14 -9.64 -25.49
N LYS A 326 51.39 -9.69 -25.03
CA LYS A 326 52.59 -9.73 -25.88
C LYS A 326 52.61 -8.60 -26.94
N CYS A 327 52.26 -7.39 -26.54
CA CYS A 327 52.33 -6.25 -27.45
C CYS A 327 53.79 -5.98 -27.84
N ARG A 328 54.04 -5.57 -29.10
CA ARG A 328 55.41 -5.29 -29.56
C ARG A 328 56.07 -4.11 -28.82
N GLN A 329 55.26 -3.19 -28.32
CA GLN A 329 55.70 -2.01 -27.57
C GLN A 329 55.48 -2.20 -26.06
N LEU A 330 56.34 -1.57 -25.26
CA LEU A 330 56.19 -1.51 -23.80
C LEU A 330 54.87 -0.80 -23.46
N MET A 331 54.06 -1.40 -22.59
CA MET A 331 52.78 -0.86 -22.12
C MET A 331 52.90 -0.22 -20.73
N ASP A 332 53.80 -0.71 -19.90
CA ASP A 332 54.01 -0.26 -18.51
C ASP A 332 52.67 -0.05 -17.76
N PRO A 333 51.91 -1.14 -17.53
CA PRO A 333 50.56 -1.05 -16.95
C PRO A 333 50.56 -0.52 -15.50
N SER A 334 51.70 -0.49 -14.82
CA SER A 334 51.88 0.05 -13.47
C SER A 334 52.21 1.54 -13.43
N GLY A 335 52.72 2.13 -14.52
CA GLY A 335 53.30 3.48 -14.57
C GLY A 335 52.31 4.63 -14.84
N ALA A 336 51.07 4.53 -14.35
CA ALA A 336 50.03 5.55 -14.47
C ALA A 336 48.80 5.20 -13.61
N PRO A 337 47.81 6.11 -13.43
CA PRO A 337 46.50 5.71 -12.93
C PRO A 337 45.92 4.53 -13.71
N VAL A 338 45.12 3.69 -13.04
CA VAL A 338 44.52 2.50 -13.64
C VAL A 338 43.84 2.84 -14.96
N ILE A 339 43.03 3.88 -15.04
CA ILE A 339 42.50 4.39 -16.32
C ILE A 339 43.08 5.78 -16.60
N THR A 340 43.48 6.03 -17.84
CA THR A 340 43.92 7.37 -18.28
C THR A 340 43.08 7.92 -19.42
N SER A 341 42.51 7.05 -20.25
CA SER A 341 41.82 7.37 -21.49
C SER A 341 40.74 6.35 -21.81
N ALA A 342 39.80 6.75 -22.66
CA ALA A 342 38.68 5.93 -23.08
C ALA A 342 38.39 6.12 -24.58
N ILE A 343 37.87 5.08 -25.22
CA ILE A 343 37.27 5.12 -26.55
C ILE A 343 35.76 5.04 -26.38
N ARG A 344 35.01 5.95 -27.02
CA ARG A 344 33.54 5.90 -27.10
C ARG A 344 33.11 5.23 -28.41
N VAL A 345 32.21 4.26 -28.33
CA VAL A 345 31.56 3.66 -29.51
C VAL A 345 30.07 4.00 -29.48
N PRO A 346 29.54 4.68 -30.53
CA PRO A 346 28.16 5.12 -30.57
C PRO A 346 27.17 3.94 -30.63
N ASP A 347 25.96 4.19 -30.11
CA ASP A 347 24.81 3.30 -30.26
C ASP A 347 23.92 3.70 -31.46
N ALA A 348 22.82 2.98 -31.68
CA ALA A 348 21.87 3.29 -32.74
C ALA A 348 21.15 4.66 -32.56
N LEU A 349 21.00 5.14 -31.32
CA LEU A 349 20.42 6.46 -31.02
C LEU A 349 21.40 7.60 -31.38
N ASP A 350 22.69 7.29 -31.37
CA ASP A 350 23.77 8.16 -31.78
C ASP A 350 24.00 8.17 -33.31
N GLY A 351 23.29 7.33 -34.07
CA GLY A 351 23.50 7.12 -35.51
C GLY A 351 24.51 6.01 -35.84
N GLY A 352 24.96 5.25 -34.83
CA GLY A 352 25.77 4.04 -34.98
C GLY A 352 24.92 2.78 -35.15
N GLN A 353 25.47 1.64 -34.72
CA GLN A 353 24.77 0.35 -34.73
C GLN A 353 24.66 -0.23 -33.31
N GLY A 354 23.60 -0.98 -33.03
CA GLY A 354 23.42 -1.70 -31.76
C GLY A 354 23.41 -0.81 -30.52
N ARG A 355 23.70 -1.41 -29.36
CA ARG A 355 23.90 -0.71 -28.08
C ARG A 355 25.36 -0.23 -27.95
N GLY A 356 25.55 0.96 -27.39
CA GLY A 356 26.84 1.67 -27.33
C GLY A 356 27.62 1.34 -26.06
N PHE A 357 28.93 1.58 -26.10
CA PHE A 357 29.87 1.23 -25.03
C PHE A 357 31.11 2.12 -25.03
N TYR A 358 31.87 2.01 -23.95
CA TYR A 358 33.20 2.56 -23.78
C TYR A 358 34.21 1.43 -23.64
N LEU A 359 35.45 1.70 -24.08
CA LEU A 359 36.61 0.84 -23.87
C LEU A 359 37.72 1.67 -23.23
N GLU A 360 38.27 1.22 -22.10
CA GLU A 360 39.22 1.98 -21.29
C GLU A 360 40.59 1.26 -21.16
N ASP A 361 41.68 2.04 -21.10
CA ASP A 361 43.05 1.53 -20.98
C ASP A 361 43.40 1.20 -19.53
N ALA A 362 43.17 -0.05 -19.10
CA ALA A 362 43.32 -0.42 -17.69
C ALA A 362 44.74 -0.89 -17.34
N GLY A 363 45.37 -0.18 -16.41
CA GLY A 363 46.62 -0.55 -15.77
C GLY A 363 46.41 -1.51 -14.59
N TYR A 364 47.49 -2.07 -14.06
CA TYR A 364 47.43 -2.88 -12.84
C TYR A 364 48.66 -2.65 -11.94
N PRO A 365 48.52 -2.81 -10.62
CA PRO A 365 49.60 -2.56 -9.66
C PRO A 365 50.83 -3.46 -9.88
N GLU A 366 52.03 -2.94 -9.59
CA GLU A 366 53.30 -3.69 -9.74
C GLU A 366 53.34 -4.98 -8.89
N PHE A 367 52.76 -4.98 -7.69
CA PHE A 367 52.75 -6.14 -6.79
C PHE A 367 51.94 -7.35 -7.33
N LEU A 368 51.04 -7.14 -8.29
CA LEU A 368 50.26 -8.23 -8.91
C LEU A 368 51.12 -9.13 -9.82
N ASN A 369 52.19 -8.59 -10.41
CA ASN A 369 53.19 -9.39 -11.14
C ASN A 369 53.83 -10.44 -10.20
N TRP A 370 54.06 -10.08 -8.94
CA TRP A 370 54.68 -10.95 -7.94
C TRP A 370 53.74 -12.04 -7.39
N ILE A 371 52.42 -11.75 -7.26
CA ILE A 371 51.41 -12.74 -6.86
C ILE A 371 51.25 -13.83 -7.95
N VAL A 372 51.34 -13.45 -9.22
CA VAL A 372 51.32 -14.39 -10.34
C VAL A 372 52.60 -15.25 -10.35
N GLU A 373 53.77 -14.68 -10.09
CA GLU A 373 55.04 -15.42 -9.94
C GLU A 373 55.01 -16.45 -8.79
N MET A 374 54.43 -16.09 -7.63
CA MET A 374 54.35 -16.97 -6.45
C MET A 374 53.29 -18.07 -6.58
N ALA A 375 52.18 -17.80 -7.27
CA ALA A 375 51.10 -18.76 -7.44
C ALA A 375 51.48 -19.95 -8.35
N GLY A 376 52.58 -19.85 -9.10
CA GLY A 376 53.17 -20.93 -9.89
C GLY A 376 53.87 -22.05 -9.09
N LEU A 377 54.03 -21.94 -7.76
CA LEU A 377 54.85 -22.90 -6.99
C LEU A 377 54.16 -23.58 -5.78
N GLY A 378 52.86 -23.38 -5.52
CA GLY A 378 52.31 -23.65 -4.17
C GLY A 378 50.99 -24.40 -3.98
N GLY A 379 50.41 -25.12 -4.96
CA GLY A 379 49.03 -25.61 -4.76
C GLY A 379 48.51 -26.84 -5.52
N ALA A 380 49.32 -27.55 -6.30
CA ALA A 380 48.81 -28.65 -7.14
C ALA A 380 48.74 -30.02 -6.44
N ILE A 381 49.57 -30.30 -5.42
CA ILE A 381 49.81 -31.68 -4.95
C ILE A 381 48.77 -32.18 -3.91
N VAL A 382 48.18 -31.30 -3.10
CA VAL A 382 47.32 -31.70 -1.96
C VAL A 382 45.86 -32.01 -2.37
N ARG A 383 45.44 -31.70 -3.60
CA ARG A 383 44.04 -31.84 -4.06
C ARG A 383 43.72 -33.18 -4.74
N SER A 384 44.71 -33.92 -5.23
CA SER A 384 44.49 -35.15 -6.02
C SER A 384 44.00 -36.35 -5.20
N LEU A 385 44.27 -36.40 -3.89
CA LEU A 385 43.94 -37.56 -3.04
C LEU A 385 42.48 -37.59 -2.54
N LYS A 386 41.70 -36.52 -2.73
CA LYS A 386 40.26 -36.47 -2.35
C LYS A 386 39.30 -36.70 -3.53
N PHE A 387 39.81 -37.02 -4.72
CA PHE A 387 39.06 -36.95 -5.97
C PHE A 387 38.23 -38.21 -6.27
N SER A 388 38.64 -39.39 -5.81
CA SER A 388 37.96 -40.66 -6.12
C SER A 388 36.60 -40.84 -5.43
N GLY A 389 36.34 -40.14 -4.32
CA GLY A 389 35.03 -40.15 -3.63
C GLY A 389 33.96 -39.25 -4.27
N ARG A 390 34.35 -38.33 -5.17
CA ARG A 390 33.42 -37.37 -5.82
C ARG A 390 32.83 -37.87 -7.13
N TYR A 391 33.46 -38.87 -7.75
CA TYR A 391 32.99 -39.41 -9.02
C TYR A 391 31.65 -40.17 -8.86
N VAL A 392 31.47 -40.87 -7.75
CA VAL A 392 30.21 -41.61 -7.45
C VAL A 392 29.08 -40.66 -7.03
N SER A 393 29.38 -39.54 -6.37
CA SER A 393 28.36 -38.54 -6.00
C SER A 393 27.90 -37.68 -7.18
N SER A 394 28.71 -37.57 -8.24
CA SER A 394 28.36 -36.91 -9.51
C SER A 394 27.32 -37.71 -10.32
N LEU A 395 27.32 -39.03 -10.23
CA LEU A 395 26.34 -39.89 -10.93
C LEU A 395 24.95 -39.87 -10.28
N LEU A 396 24.87 -39.49 -9.00
CA LEU A 396 23.62 -39.44 -8.22
C LEU A 396 23.02 -38.02 -8.13
N GLY A 397 23.60 -37.03 -8.81
CA GLY A 397 23.03 -35.68 -8.91
C GLY A 397 23.06 -34.84 -7.63
N ILE A 398 23.90 -35.20 -6.64
CA ILE A 398 23.90 -34.57 -5.31
C ILE A 398 24.87 -33.37 -5.21
N ASN A 399 25.82 -33.17 -6.13
CA ASN A 399 26.67 -31.98 -6.15
C ASN A 399 27.02 -31.49 -7.56
N ARG A 400 26.92 -30.17 -7.77
CA ARG A 400 27.39 -29.43 -8.94
C ARG A 400 28.74 -28.78 -8.58
N ASP A 401 29.85 -29.36 -9.03
CA ASP A 401 31.16 -28.73 -8.87
C ASP A 401 31.93 -28.77 -10.20
N THR A 402 32.31 -27.57 -10.65
CA THR A 402 33.03 -27.26 -11.90
C THR A 402 34.53 -27.10 -11.57
N ASP A 403 35.38 -28.02 -12.03
CA ASP A 403 36.82 -27.93 -11.84
C ASP A 403 37.47 -27.16 -13.00
N ILE A 404 38.23 -26.12 -12.64
CA ILE A 404 38.83 -25.09 -13.52
C ILE A 404 40.37 -25.07 -13.41
N GLY A 405 40.96 -26.06 -12.74
CA GLY A 405 42.36 -26.02 -12.31
C GLY A 405 43.40 -26.09 -13.43
N ALA A 406 43.11 -26.79 -14.53
CA ALA A 406 44.07 -26.98 -15.63
C ALA A 406 44.25 -25.70 -16.47
N GLU A 407 43.17 -24.95 -16.69
CA GLU A 407 43.16 -23.77 -17.58
C GLU A 407 43.62 -22.49 -16.86
N LEU A 408 43.39 -22.39 -15.55
CA LEU A 408 44.00 -21.33 -14.73
C LEU A 408 45.54 -21.43 -14.74
N SER A 409 46.07 -22.64 -14.80
CA SER A 409 47.53 -22.89 -14.82
C SER A 409 48.21 -22.33 -16.07
N ASP A 410 47.55 -22.37 -17.23
CA ASP A 410 48.10 -21.84 -18.50
C ASP A 410 48.10 -20.30 -18.54
N LEU A 411 47.14 -19.66 -17.87
CA LEU A 411 47.05 -18.19 -17.77
C LEU A 411 48.01 -17.60 -16.73
N MET A 412 48.48 -18.40 -15.79
CA MET A 412 49.39 -18.00 -14.71
C MET A 412 50.87 -18.24 -15.07
N GLY A 413 51.16 -18.57 -16.33
CA GLY A 413 52.54 -18.67 -16.82
C GLY A 413 53.26 -17.30 -16.78
N PRO A 414 54.61 -17.28 -16.66
CA PRO A 414 55.42 -16.05 -16.52
C PRO A 414 55.22 -14.98 -17.59
N ALA A 415 54.61 -15.33 -18.73
CA ALA A 415 54.46 -14.48 -19.90
C ALA A 415 53.11 -13.74 -20.01
N ALA A 416 52.09 -14.07 -19.19
CA ALA A 416 50.74 -13.51 -19.33
C ALA A 416 50.62 -12.06 -18.79
N PHE A 417 51.36 -11.72 -17.74
CA PHE A 417 51.36 -10.40 -17.09
C PHE A 417 52.73 -9.74 -17.18
N SER A 418 53.26 -9.64 -18.40
CA SER A 418 54.51 -8.91 -18.67
C SER A 418 54.26 -7.40 -18.81
N SER A 419 55.31 -6.58 -18.79
CA SER A 419 55.23 -5.13 -19.05
C SER A 419 54.73 -4.75 -20.46
N THR A 420 54.47 -5.75 -21.31
CA THR A 420 53.88 -5.62 -22.66
C THR A 420 52.40 -6.05 -22.71
N SER A 421 51.80 -6.40 -21.57
CA SER A 421 50.39 -6.74 -21.47
C SER A 421 49.56 -5.56 -20.94
N LEU A 422 48.31 -5.44 -21.40
CA LEU A 422 47.39 -4.38 -20.98
C LEU A 422 45.95 -4.91 -20.91
N PRO A 423 45.33 -4.91 -19.71
CA PRO A 423 43.89 -5.08 -19.58
C PRO A 423 43.12 -3.97 -20.30
N LEU A 424 42.01 -4.32 -20.94
CA LEU A 424 41.05 -3.37 -21.51
C LEU A 424 39.68 -3.60 -20.85
N LEU A 425 39.10 -2.54 -20.30
CA LEU A 425 37.81 -2.58 -19.62
C LEU A 425 36.73 -2.04 -20.54
N GLY A 426 35.78 -2.89 -20.90
CA GLY A 426 34.56 -2.51 -21.58
C GLY A 426 33.43 -2.26 -20.61
N MET A 427 32.60 -1.26 -20.86
CA MET A 427 31.28 -1.08 -20.22
C MET A 427 30.30 -0.43 -21.19
N GLY A 428 29.01 -0.64 -21.02
CA GLY A 428 28.04 -0.05 -21.92
C GLY A 428 26.60 -0.42 -21.60
N ARG A 429 25.76 -0.25 -22.61
CA ARG A 429 24.31 -0.33 -22.47
C ARG A 429 23.75 -1.75 -22.60
N ASP A 430 24.22 -2.69 -21.77
CA ASP A 430 23.63 -4.04 -21.71
C ASP A 430 22.14 -4.01 -21.33
N ILE A 431 21.44 -5.13 -21.53
CA ILE A 431 20.00 -5.20 -21.25
C ILE A 431 19.79 -5.46 -19.74
N PRO A 432 19.00 -4.62 -19.04
CA PRO A 432 18.70 -4.80 -17.62
C PRO A 432 17.53 -5.76 -17.41
N ASP A 433 17.74 -7.04 -17.71
CA ASP A 433 16.77 -8.12 -17.56
C ASP A 433 16.92 -8.93 -16.26
N GLY A 434 17.92 -8.59 -15.44
CA GLY A 434 18.26 -9.35 -14.25
C GLY A 434 17.24 -9.22 -13.12
N GLN A 435 17.08 -10.30 -12.35
CA GLN A 435 16.18 -10.37 -11.20
C GLN A 435 16.92 -10.80 -9.94
N MET A 436 16.82 -10.00 -8.88
CA MET A 436 17.33 -10.30 -7.55
C MET A 436 16.20 -10.79 -6.64
N GLN A 437 16.47 -11.88 -5.93
CA GLN A 437 15.52 -12.44 -4.96
C GLN A 437 16.24 -13.10 -3.80
N LEU A 438 15.53 -13.37 -2.71
CA LEU A 438 16.09 -14.15 -1.60
C LEU A 438 15.82 -15.64 -1.79
N ARG A 439 16.89 -16.45 -1.76
CA ARG A 439 16.81 -17.90 -1.54
C ARG A 439 17.19 -18.20 -0.09
N GLY A 440 16.17 -18.33 0.76
CA GLY A 440 16.37 -18.44 2.20
C GLY A 440 16.90 -17.12 2.78
N LYS A 441 18.16 -17.11 3.25
CA LYS A 441 18.82 -15.92 3.83
C LYS A 441 19.81 -15.23 2.89
N HIS A 442 20.04 -15.80 1.70
CA HIS A 442 21.05 -15.33 0.75
C HIS A 442 20.37 -14.62 -0.41
N LEU A 443 21.01 -13.55 -0.90
CA LEU A 443 20.65 -12.91 -2.15
C LEU A 443 21.04 -13.84 -3.30
N ASP A 444 20.14 -14.00 -4.26
CA ASP A 444 20.36 -14.70 -5.52
C ASP A 444 20.05 -13.73 -6.66
N VAL A 445 20.81 -13.84 -7.75
CA VAL A 445 20.64 -13.00 -8.95
C VAL A 445 20.48 -13.93 -10.15
N ASP A 446 19.32 -13.85 -10.78
CA ASP A 446 19.03 -14.51 -12.04
C ASP A 446 19.32 -13.52 -13.17
N TRP A 447 20.49 -13.65 -13.78
CA TRP A 447 20.94 -12.84 -14.90
C TRP A 447 21.91 -13.65 -15.76
N THR A 448 21.80 -13.49 -17.09
CA THR A 448 22.68 -14.16 -18.05
C THR A 448 23.01 -13.23 -19.21
N ARG A 449 24.08 -13.54 -19.97
CA ARG A 449 24.47 -12.75 -21.14
C ARG A 449 23.53 -12.89 -22.35
N HIS A 450 22.52 -13.77 -22.29
CA HIS A 450 21.76 -14.20 -23.47
C HIS A 450 21.14 -13.04 -24.23
N GLU A 451 20.38 -12.19 -23.55
CA GLU A 451 19.70 -11.04 -24.17
C GLU A 451 20.69 -9.94 -24.63
N SER A 452 21.90 -9.92 -24.07
CA SER A 452 22.95 -8.93 -24.39
C SER A 452 24.10 -9.48 -25.25
N ALA A 453 23.92 -10.64 -25.89
CA ALA A 453 25.01 -11.33 -26.60
C ALA A 453 25.62 -10.44 -27.69
N ASP A 454 24.79 -9.88 -28.57
CA ASP A 454 25.21 -8.99 -29.66
C ASP A 454 26.01 -7.78 -29.16
N PHE A 455 25.64 -7.24 -27.99
CA PHE A 455 26.36 -6.14 -27.36
C PHE A 455 27.78 -6.59 -26.92
N PHE A 456 27.89 -7.72 -26.22
CA PHE A 456 29.18 -8.21 -25.73
C PHE A 456 30.11 -8.65 -26.85
N ASP A 457 29.58 -9.22 -27.94
CA ASP A 457 30.38 -9.62 -29.09
C ASP A 457 30.92 -8.39 -29.83
N ARG A 458 30.10 -7.36 -30.08
CA ARG A 458 30.57 -6.09 -30.65
C ARG A 458 31.67 -5.41 -29.83
N LEU A 459 31.51 -5.42 -28.51
CA LEU A 459 32.51 -4.86 -27.60
C LEU A 459 33.83 -5.62 -27.73
N ALA A 460 33.76 -6.95 -27.69
CA ALA A 460 34.94 -7.80 -27.78
C ALA A 460 35.64 -7.70 -29.15
N ASP A 461 34.89 -7.57 -30.24
CA ASP A 461 35.44 -7.41 -31.60
C ASP A 461 36.15 -6.06 -31.72
N THR A 462 35.57 -4.98 -31.18
CA THR A 462 36.23 -3.66 -31.14
C THR A 462 37.50 -3.70 -30.29
N ALA A 463 37.45 -4.38 -29.13
CA ALA A 463 38.63 -4.56 -28.29
C ALA A 463 39.72 -5.37 -29.02
N GLN A 464 39.33 -6.39 -29.79
CA GLN A 464 40.26 -7.16 -30.62
C GLN A 464 40.94 -6.30 -31.67
N ASP A 465 40.19 -5.45 -32.38
CA ASP A 465 40.75 -4.53 -33.37
C ASP A 465 41.75 -3.55 -32.75
N VAL A 466 41.42 -2.99 -31.59
CA VAL A 466 42.33 -2.11 -30.83
C VAL A 466 43.60 -2.85 -30.41
N VAL A 467 43.48 -4.09 -29.94
CA VAL A 467 44.65 -4.92 -29.60
C VAL A 467 45.52 -5.22 -30.83
N HIS A 468 44.91 -5.53 -31.97
CA HIS A 468 45.65 -5.76 -33.21
C HIS A 468 46.37 -4.49 -33.69
N ALA A 469 45.74 -3.31 -33.59
CA ALA A 469 46.38 -2.03 -33.90
C ALA A 469 47.58 -1.73 -32.97
N MET A 470 47.54 -2.19 -31.71
CA MET A 470 48.68 -2.17 -30.79
C MET A 470 49.75 -3.24 -31.07
N ASN A 471 49.58 -4.06 -32.11
CA ASN A 471 50.40 -5.23 -32.42
C ASN A 471 50.50 -6.23 -31.25
N GLY A 472 49.38 -6.46 -30.57
CA GLY A 472 49.24 -7.44 -29.49
C GLY A 472 48.40 -8.66 -29.87
N GLN A 473 48.35 -9.63 -28.98
CA GLN A 473 47.50 -10.82 -29.06
C GLN A 473 46.25 -10.62 -28.20
N PHE A 474 45.08 -10.63 -28.82
CA PHE A 474 43.81 -10.51 -28.12
C PHE A 474 43.45 -11.77 -27.35
N ARG A 475 42.98 -11.59 -26.10
CA ARG A 475 42.33 -12.64 -25.32
C ARG A 475 41.10 -12.08 -24.61
N ARG A 476 39.95 -12.75 -24.78
CA ARG A 476 38.80 -12.59 -23.87
C ARG A 476 39.18 -13.16 -22.50
N ASN A 477 38.61 -12.63 -21.42
CA ASN A 477 38.82 -13.17 -20.07
C ASN A 477 38.61 -14.70 -20.05
N PRO A 478 39.56 -15.52 -19.57
CA PRO A 478 39.41 -16.99 -19.51
C PRO A 478 38.16 -17.46 -18.76
N LEU A 479 37.69 -16.70 -17.76
CA LEU A 479 36.43 -17.01 -17.03
C LEU A 479 35.17 -16.83 -17.91
N SER A 480 35.28 -16.20 -19.09
CA SER A 480 34.19 -16.09 -20.05
C SER A 480 33.82 -17.42 -20.72
N TYR A 481 34.76 -18.38 -20.83
CA TYR A 481 34.48 -19.75 -21.29
C TYR A 481 33.57 -20.52 -20.32
N LEU A 482 33.59 -20.18 -19.03
CA LEU A 482 32.68 -20.69 -18.00
C LEU A 482 31.30 -19.99 -18.02
N LYS A 483 31.07 -19.08 -18.97
CA LYS A 483 29.90 -18.19 -19.07
C LYS A 483 29.70 -17.27 -17.86
N ARG A 484 30.72 -17.04 -17.02
CA ARG A 484 30.65 -16.15 -15.84
C ARG A 484 31.17 -14.75 -16.18
N LEU A 485 30.49 -13.71 -15.72
CA LEU A 485 30.97 -12.32 -15.77
C LEU A 485 31.48 -11.85 -14.42
N ILE A 486 32.40 -10.91 -14.43
CA ILE A 486 32.76 -10.14 -13.23
C ILE A 486 32.30 -8.71 -13.50
N THR A 487 31.40 -8.20 -12.67
CA THR A 487 31.01 -6.78 -12.70
C THR A 487 31.56 -6.05 -11.49
N VAL A 488 31.99 -4.82 -11.73
CA VAL A 488 32.29 -3.82 -10.69
C VAL A 488 31.24 -2.70 -10.68
N HIS A 489 30.30 -2.76 -11.62
CA HIS A 489 29.20 -1.81 -11.80
C HIS A 489 27.81 -2.48 -11.67
N PRO A 490 27.49 -3.15 -10.55
CA PRO A 490 26.14 -3.67 -10.34
C PRO A 490 25.14 -2.50 -10.25
N LEU A 491 24.12 -2.54 -11.10
CA LEU A 491 23.05 -1.54 -11.17
C LEU A 491 21.68 -2.20 -11.15
N GLY A 492 20.67 -1.47 -10.67
CA GLY A 492 19.30 -1.95 -10.56
C GLY A 492 19.03 -2.79 -9.31
N GLY A 493 17.81 -3.30 -9.20
CA GLY A 493 17.27 -3.96 -8.01
C GLY A 493 16.21 -3.13 -7.28
N CYS A 494 16.30 -1.80 -7.32
CA CYS A 494 15.25 -0.90 -6.82
C CYS A 494 14.95 0.23 -7.84
N PRO A 495 14.71 -0.09 -9.13
CA PRO A 495 14.77 0.89 -10.21
C PRO A 495 13.76 2.03 -10.01
N MET A 496 14.15 3.24 -10.40
CA MET A 496 13.22 4.36 -10.49
C MET A 496 12.18 4.12 -11.60
N GLY A 497 10.98 4.65 -11.40
CA GLY A 497 9.88 4.55 -12.36
C GLY A 497 8.91 5.71 -12.24
N ARG A 498 7.99 5.81 -13.20
CA ARG A 498 6.92 6.84 -13.20
C ARG A 498 5.84 6.55 -12.17
N ASN A 499 5.65 5.27 -11.84
CA ASN A 499 4.63 4.77 -10.93
C ASN A 499 5.10 3.44 -10.29
N PRO A 500 4.38 2.93 -9.27
CA PRO A 500 4.77 1.72 -8.54
C PRO A 500 4.77 0.44 -9.39
N MET A 501 4.13 0.43 -10.56
CA MET A 501 4.12 -0.72 -11.46
C MET A 501 5.40 -0.78 -12.32
N GLU A 502 6.09 0.35 -12.48
CA GLU A 502 7.27 0.48 -13.34
C GLU A 502 8.56 0.65 -12.57
N GLY A 503 8.53 1.01 -11.29
CA GLY A 503 9.71 1.14 -10.44
C GLY A 503 9.40 0.98 -8.95
N VAL A 504 10.45 0.91 -8.15
CA VAL A 504 10.39 0.88 -6.68
C VAL A 504 10.36 2.28 -6.09
N VAL A 505 11.10 3.19 -6.71
CA VAL A 505 11.19 4.58 -6.29
C VAL A 505 10.69 5.52 -7.37
N ASP A 506 10.24 6.68 -6.94
CA ASP A 506 9.92 7.79 -7.83
C ASP A 506 11.20 8.41 -8.45
N PRO A 507 11.08 9.40 -9.36
CA PRO A 507 12.25 10.02 -9.98
C PRO A 507 13.17 10.77 -9.01
N TYR A 508 12.78 10.97 -7.75
CA TYR A 508 13.59 11.59 -6.69
C TYR A 508 14.06 10.56 -5.65
N GLY A 509 13.98 9.28 -5.97
CA GLY A 509 14.47 8.19 -5.13
C GLY A 509 13.58 7.88 -3.93
N GLU A 510 12.40 8.47 -3.78
CA GLU A 510 11.47 8.13 -2.69
C GLU A 510 10.71 6.84 -3.02
N ALA A 511 10.71 5.88 -2.11
CA ALA A 511 10.02 4.61 -2.29
C ALA A 511 8.49 4.81 -2.36
N PHE A 512 7.88 4.28 -3.41
CA PHE A 512 6.44 4.35 -3.57
C PHE A 512 5.73 3.68 -2.37
N GLY A 513 4.74 4.37 -1.81
CA GLY A 513 3.95 3.89 -0.67
C GLY A 513 4.67 3.99 0.68
N HIS A 514 5.91 4.48 0.75
CA HIS A 514 6.68 4.60 1.99
C HIS A 514 7.34 5.98 2.12
N PRO A 515 6.59 7.01 2.55
CA PRO A 515 7.11 8.37 2.71
C PRO A 515 8.29 8.44 3.67
N GLY A 516 9.38 9.08 3.24
CA GLY A 516 10.61 9.21 4.04
C GLY A 516 11.62 8.07 3.85
N LEU A 517 11.28 6.99 3.12
CA LEU A 517 12.24 5.98 2.67
C LEU A 517 12.78 6.36 1.29
N PHE A 518 14.09 6.57 1.20
CA PHE A 518 14.77 6.90 -0.05
C PHE A 518 15.79 5.83 -0.45
N ILE A 519 15.93 5.57 -1.74
CA ILE A 519 17.01 4.76 -2.32
C ILE A 519 17.73 5.61 -3.36
N VAL A 520 19.03 5.84 -3.15
CA VAL A 520 19.80 6.86 -3.89
C VAL A 520 21.16 6.35 -4.37
N ASP A 521 21.33 5.03 -4.45
CA ASP A 521 22.54 4.39 -4.97
C ASP A 521 22.28 3.70 -6.32
N GLY A 522 23.23 2.87 -6.77
CA GLY A 522 23.12 2.10 -8.01
C GLY A 522 21.86 1.23 -8.11
N ALA A 523 21.20 0.88 -7.00
CA ALA A 523 19.93 0.15 -7.01
C ALA A 523 18.81 0.93 -7.70
N ALA A 524 18.82 2.26 -7.57
CA ALA A 524 17.79 3.14 -8.11
C ALA A 524 17.88 3.34 -9.63
N MET A 525 19.01 2.96 -10.25
CA MET A 525 19.17 3.10 -11.69
C MET A 525 18.18 2.18 -12.43
N PRO A 526 17.43 2.69 -13.41
CA PRO A 526 16.43 1.91 -14.14
C PRO A 526 17.04 1.02 -15.23
N GLY A 527 18.34 1.13 -15.48
CA GLY A 527 19.08 0.39 -16.48
C GLY A 527 20.57 0.77 -16.45
N PRO A 528 21.36 0.34 -17.45
CA PRO A 528 22.77 0.70 -17.54
C PRO A 528 22.95 2.22 -17.67
N VAL A 529 23.96 2.72 -16.96
CA VAL A 529 24.40 4.11 -17.15
C VAL A 529 25.07 4.21 -18.52
N GLY A 530 25.88 3.23 -18.90
CA GLY A 530 26.68 3.22 -20.12
C GLY A 530 28.17 3.43 -19.80
N PRO A 531 28.60 4.65 -19.42
CA PRO A 531 29.92 4.86 -18.81
C PRO A 531 29.98 4.38 -17.35
N ASN A 532 31.12 4.61 -16.69
CA ASN A 532 31.30 4.33 -15.27
C ASN A 532 30.21 5.05 -14.43
N PRO A 533 29.50 4.33 -13.55
CA PRO A 533 28.25 4.83 -12.97
C PRO A 533 28.44 5.78 -11.79
N SER A 534 29.64 5.88 -11.21
CA SER A 534 29.93 6.65 -9.99
C SER A 534 29.43 8.10 -10.05
N LEU A 535 29.77 8.79 -11.14
CA LEU A 535 29.40 10.20 -11.33
C LEU A 535 27.88 10.36 -11.45
N THR A 536 27.22 9.50 -12.22
CA THR A 536 25.76 9.55 -12.40
C THR A 536 25.01 9.20 -11.12
N ILE A 537 25.48 8.19 -10.36
CA ILE A 537 24.91 7.86 -9.05
C ILE A 537 25.01 9.06 -8.10
N ALA A 538 26.17 9.72 -8.04
CA ALA A 538 26.36 10.90 -7.20
C ALA A 538 25.48 12.07 -7.63
N ALA A 539 25.34 12.33 -8.94
CA ALA A 539 24.48 13.38 -9.48
C ALA A 539 22.99 13.12 -9.16
N VAL A 540 22.53 11.87 -9.35
CA VAL A 540 21.16 11.46 -8.98
C VAL A 540 20.94 11.63 -7.48
N ALA A 541 21.86 11.18 -6.63
CA ALA A 541 21.74 11.33 -5.18
C ALA A 541 21.69 12.80 -4.75
N ASN A 542 22.48 13.66 -5.39
CA ASN A 542 22.48 15.10 -5.15
C ASN A 542 21.11 15.72 -5.47
N ARG A 543 20.52 15.35 -6.62
CA ARG A 543 19.16 15.75 -7.00
C ARG A 543 18.10 15.23 -6.03
N CYS A 544 18.18 13.96 -5.64
CA CYS A 544 17.24 13.36 -4.69
C CYS A 544 17.27 14.08 -3.33
N ALA A 545 18.45 14.54 -2.89
CA ALA A 545 18.60 15.25 -1.62
C ALA A 545 17.79 16.56 -1.57
N GLU A 546 17.57 17.24 -2.71
CA GLU A 546 16.74 18.45 -2.76
C GLU A 546 15.31 18.17 -2.25
N LYS A 547 14.71 17.05 -2.69
CA LYS A 547 13.39 16.62 -2.20
C LYS A 547 13.42 16.24 -0.72
N MET A 548 14.50 15.61 -0.26
CA MET A 548 14.63 15.20 1.15
C MET A 548 14.64 16.41 2.09
N VAL A 549 15.29 17.51 1.68
CA VAL A 549 15.42 18.75 2.46
C VAL A 549 14.10 19.52 2.55
N LEU A 550 13.28 19.54 1.50
CA LEU A 550 12.01 20.29 1.46
C LEU A 550 10.96 19.79 2.47
N LYS A 551 10.98 18.52 2.89
CA LYS A 551 10.00 17.91 3.82
C LYS A 551 10.22 18.24 5.32
N LYS A 552 10.62 19.46 5.69
CA LYS A 552 10.76 19.82 7.12
C LYS A 552 9.36 19.98 7.75
N THR A 553 8.74 18.89 8.17
CA THR A 553 7.46 18.93 8.91
C THR A 553 7.71 19.54 10.30
N PRO A 554 7.04 20.63 10.70
CA PRO A 554 7.16 21.16 12.06
C PRO A 554 6.58 20.15 13.06
N LYS A 555 7.34 19.82 14.11
CA LYS A 555 6.82 19.09 15.27
C LYS A 555 5.91 20.01 16.08
N GLY A 556 4.62 19.70 16.12
CA GLY A 556 3.66 20.33 17.03
C GLY A 556 2.65 21.27 16.37
N SER A 557 1.77 20.73 15.53
CA SER A 557 0.47 21.35 15.22
C SER A 557 -0.50 20.24 14.83
N SER A 558 -1.71 20.27 15.40
CA SER A 558 -2.88 19.54 14.90
C SER A 558 -2.86 19.52 13.38
N ILE A 559 -2.87 18.32 12.79
CA ILE A 559 -2.82 18.13 11.33
C ILE A 559 -3.93 18.99 10.71
N PRO A 560 -3.61 20.04 9.94
CA PRO A 560 -4.60 20.63 9.05
C PRO A 560 -4.81 19.61 7.93
N ILE A 561 -6.07 19.33 7.63
CA ILE A 561 -6.46 18.65 6.38
C ILE A 561 -5.94 19.53 5.25
N VAL A 562 -4.84 19.11 4.62
CA VAL A 562 -4.25 19.82 3.48
C VAL A 562 -5.08 19.45 2.25
N ILE A 563 -5.86 20.41 1.77
CA ILE A 563 -6.40 20.41 0.42
C ILE A 563 -5.22 20.78 -0.49
N GLU A 564 -4.57 19.80 -1.11
CA GLU A 564 -3.59 20.08 -2.17
C GLU A 564 -4.34 20.52 -3.43
N GLU A 565 -4.04 21.72 -3.93
CA GLU A 565 -4.43 22.17 -5.27
C GLU A 565 -3.75 21.32 -6.37
N PRO A 566 -4.36 21.21 -7.57
CA PRO A 566 -3.97 20.21 -8.56
C PRO A 566 -2.56 20.45 -9.09
N MET A 567 -1.64 19.54 -8.77
CA MET A 567 -0.33 19.49 -9.41
C MET A 567 -0.49 19.11 -10.89
N THR A 568 0.09 19.94 -11.75
CA THR A 568 0.13 19.77 -13.20
C THR A 568 1.17 18.71 -13.61
N GLU A 569 0.67 17.57 -14.08
CA GLU A 569 1.27 16.54 -14.96
C GLU A 569 1.99 15.30 -14.36
N PRO A 570 1.80 14.11 -14.98
CA PRO A 570 1.03 13.06 -14.29
C PRO A 570 1.80 11.77 -13.96
N MET A 571 1.49 11.20 -12.79
CA MET A 571 1.87 9.86 -12.35
C MET A 571 1.11 8.74 -13.12
N SER A 572 0.81 8.89 -14.41
CA SER A 572 -0.45 8.32 -14.96
C SER A 572 -1.55 8.47 -13.91
N ASP A 573 -1.87 9.72 -13.56
CA ASP A 573 -3.04 9.98 -12.75
C ASP A 573 -4.18 9.25 -13.46
N ARG A 574 -4.73 8.20 -12.83
CA ARG A 574 -5.91 7.52 -13.37
C ARG A 574 -7.11 8.43 -13.13
N VAL A 575 -7.04 9.58 -13.80
CA VAL A 575 -8.14 10.42 -14.15
C VAL A 575 -8.91 9.61 -15.18
N TYR A 576 -10.07 9.11 -14.79
CA TYR A 576 -10.96 8.44 -15.73
C TYR A 576 -11.48 9.49 -16.69
N GLU A 577 -11.35 9.21 -17.99
CA GLU A 577 -12.10 9.91 -19.01
C GLU A 577 -13.46 9.23 -19.18
N VAL A 578 -14.45 9.77 -18.48
CA VAL A 578 -15.82 9.26 -18.48
C VAL A 578 -16.61 10.02 -19.54
N LYS A 579 -17.12 9.32 -20.56
CA LYS A 579 -17.98 9.93 -21.58
C LYS A 579 -19.41 10.00 -21.04
N THR A 580 -19.93 11.21 -20.88
CA THR A 580 -21.33 11.46 -20.52
C THR A 580 -22.11 11.90 -21.75
N HIS A 581 -23.40 11.55 -21.79
CA HIS A 581 -24.28 11.88 -22.92
C HIS A 581 -24.62 13.36 -22.99
N GLN A 582 -24.62 14.06 -21.84
CA GLN A 582 -25.03 15.46 -21.78
C GLN A 582 -23.86 16.45 -21.88
N ILE A 583 -22.69 16.12 -21.32
CA ILE A 583 -21.60 17.08 -21.10
C ILE A 583 -20.31 16.69 -21.86
N GLY A 584 -20.25 15.48 -22.44
CA GLY A 584 -19.11 14.97 -23.19
C GLY A 584 -18.10 14.24 -22.30
N THR A 585 -16.82 14.25 -22.67
CA THR A 585 -15.79 13.55 -21.90
C THR A 585 -15.38 14.36 -20.66
N LEU A 586 -15.67 13.82 -19.48
CA LEU A 586 -15.28 14.38 -18.19
C LEU A 586 -14.08 13.64 -17.60
N ARG A 587 -13.28 14.37 -16.83
CA ARG A 587 -12.10 13.87 -16.15
C ARG A 587 -12.35 13.82 -14.64
N THR A 588 -12.10 12.67 -14.01
CA THR A 588 -12.23 12.55 -12.55
C THR A 588 -11.08 13.23 -11.80
N THR A 589 -11.36 13.79 -10.64
CA THR A 589 -10.34 14.25 -9.69
C THR A 589 -9.94 13.11 -8.75
N LEU A 590 -8.64 12.84 -8.60
CA LEU A 590 -8.15 11.75 -7.75
C LEU A 590 -7.72 12.26 -6.37
N HIS A 591 -8.33 11.74 -5.32
CA HIS A 591 -7.96 11.99 -3.93
C HIS A 591 -7.24 10.77 -3.36
N ARG A 592 -6.10 10.99 -2.69
CA ARG A 592 -5.35 9.94 -2.00
C ARG A 592 -5.53 10.10 -0.51
N LEU A 593 -5.99 9.04 0.14
CA LEU A 593 -6.26 9.03 1.57
C LEU A 593 -5.37 8.00 2.25
N THR A 594 -4.92 8.32 3.45
CA THR A 594 -4.23 7.36 4.32
C THR A 594 -5.17 7.04 5.48
N THR A 595 -5.51 5.77 5.65
CA THR A 595 -6.36 5.30 6.74
C THR A 595 -5.65 5.40 8.09
N GLN A 596 -6.41 5.31 9.18
CA GLN A 596 -5.88 5.39 10.55
C GLN A 596 -4.80 4.33 10.86
N ASP A 597 -4.88 3.15 10.23
CA ASP A 597 -3.88 2.08 10.34
C ASP A 597 -2.71 2.21 9.34
N GLY A 598 -2.62 3.34 8.62
CA GLY A 598 -1.50 3.67 7.74
C GLY A 598 -1.57 3.04 6.35
N VAL A 599 -2.74 2.55 5.91
CA VAL A 599 -2.93 1.99 4.57
C VAL A 599 -3.34 3.11 3.61
N ASN A 600 -2.68 3.17 2.45
CA ASN A 600 -3.06 4.12 1.40
C ASN A 600 -4.21 3.55 0.56
N ILE A 601 -5.25 4.36 0.40
CA ILE A 601 -6.43 4.12 -0.43
C ILE A 601 -6.68 5.34 -1.33
N SER A 602 -7.56 5.22 -2.32
CA SER A 602 -7.85 6.31 -3.24
C SER A 602 -9.32 6.43 -3.56
N LEU A 603 -9.73 7.66 -3.89
CA LEU A 603 -11.10 8.03 -4.18
C LEU A 603 -11.10 8.92 -5.43
N SER A 604 -11.81 8.52 -6.48
CA SER A 604 -11.96 9.34 -7.68
C SER A 604 -13.30 10.06 -7.66
N HIS A 605 -13.31 11.34 -8.04
CA HIS A 605 -14.46 12.22 -7.97
C HIS A 605 -14.85 12.73 -9.35
N LEU A 606 -16.07 12.45 -9.77
CA LEU A 606 -16.69 13.00 -10.96
C LEU A 606 -17.69 14.08 -10.53
N ALA A 607 -17.20 15.32 -10.48
CA ALA A 607 -17.94 16.45 -9.95
C ALA A 607 -19.16 16.80 -10.83
N HIS A 608 -20.32 17.00 -10.19
CA HIS A 608 -21.48 17.62 -10.84
C HIS A 608 -21.79 18.97 -10.18
N PRO A 609 -21.49 20.11 -10.84
CA PRO A 609 -21.73 21.44 -10.28
C PRO A 609 -23.19 21.62 -9.84
N GLY A 610 -23.38 22.08 -8.59
CA GLY A 610 -24.71 22.37 -8.04
C GLY A 610 -25.53 21.14 -7.62
N ALA A 611 -24.99 19.92 -7.71
CA ALA A 611 -25.66 18.73 -7.20
C ALA A 611 -25.81 18.79 -5.67
N LYS A 612 -27.00 18.42 -5.19
CA LYS A 612 -27.33 18.31 -3.75
C LYS A 612 -27.21 16.88 -3.21
N ASP A 613 -26.95 15.93 -4.11
CA ASP A 613 -26.94 14.50 -3.86
C ASP A 613 -25.68 13.90 -4.48
N SER A 614 -24.83 13.35 -3.63
CA SER A 614 -23.63 12.61 -4.02
C SER A 614 -23.87 11.11 -3.91
N VAL A 615 -23.27 10.32 -4.79
CA VAL A 615 -23.34 8.86 -4.81
C VAL A 615 -21.93 8.28 -4.71
N LEU A 616 -21.68 7.47 -3.67
CA LEU A 616 -20.46 6.69 -3.51
C LEU A 616 -20.63 5.29 -4.10
N LEU A 617 -19.79 4.95 -5.08
CA LEU A 617 -19.73 3.65 -5.74
C LEU A 617 -18.64 2.77 -5.13
N ILE A 618 -19.03 1.58 -4.67
CA ILE A 618 -18.18 0.63 -3.96
C ILE A 618 -18.11 -0.71 -4.71
N HIS A 619 -16.92 -1.07 -5.18
CA HIS A 619 -16.69 -2.31 -5.90
C HIS A 619 -16.61 -3.54 -4.98
N GLY A 620 -16.62 -4.74 -5.56
CA GLY A 620 -16.51 -6.02 -4.86
C GLY A 620 -15.08 -6.55 -4.75
N LEU A 621 -14.91 -7.70 -4.09
CA LEU A 621 -13.62 -8.40 -4.08
C LEU A 621 -13.20 -8.74 -5.52
N THR A 622 -11.89 -8.72 -5.77
CA THR A 622 -11.22 -9.01 -7.06
C THR A 622 -11.30 -7.90 -8.10
N THR A 623 -12.17 -6.91 -7.95
CA THR A 623 -12.29 -5.77 -8.86
C THR A 623 -11.74 -4.47 -8.25
N SER A 624 -11.93 -3.36 -8.96
CA SER A 624 -11.64 -1.99 -8.57
C SER A 624 -12.78 -1.07 -9.03
N SER A 625 -12.63 0.24 -8.83
CA SER A 625 -13.55 1.24 -9.37
C SER A 625 -13.69 1.20 -10.90
N ASP A 626 -12.74 0.58 -11.62
CA ASP A 626 -12.76 0.42 -13.09
C ASP A 626 -14.07 -0.22 -13.58
N MET A 627 -14.73 -1.06 -12.77
CA MET A 627 -16.00 -1.70 -13.13
C MET A 627 -17.17 -0.72 -13.33
N PHE A 628 -17.07 0.51 -12.84
CA PHE A 628 -18.13 1.53 -12.93
C PHE A 628 -17.88 2.59 -14.01
N VAL A 629 -16.72 2.54 -14.68
CA VAL A 629 -16.22 3.56 -15.62
C VAL A 629 -15.70 2.95 -16.93
N MET A 630 -16.12 1.73 -17.25
CA MET A 630 -15.67 1.01 -18.45
C MET A 630 -16.09 1.78 -19.72
N PRO A 631 -15.17 2.03 -20.67
CA PRO A 631 -15.46 2.81 -21.87
C PRO A 631 -16.21 2.05 -22.96
N GLU A 632 -16.32 0.73 -22.87
CA GLU A 632 -16.92 -0.14 -23.90
C GLU A 632 -18.43 0.04 -24.05
N HIS A 633 -19.10 0.40 -22.96
CA HIS A 633 -20.55 0.60 -22.91
C HIS A 633 -20.89 1.72 -21.93
N ASP A 634 -22.16 2.12 -21.91
CA ASP A 634 -22.63 3.13 -20.96
C ASP A 634 -22.39 2.65 -19.52
N CYS A 635 -21.59 3.41 -18.77
CA CYS A 635 -21.12 3.02 -17.45
C CYS A 635 -21.93 3.71 -16.34
N LEU A 636 -21.96 3.10 -15.15
CA LEU A 636 -22.81 3.58 -14.05
C LEU A 636 -22.43 5.01 -13.61
N ALA A 637 -21.13 5.33 -13.60
CA ALA A 637 -20.68 6.66 -13.22
C ALA A 637 -21.18 7.74 -14.19
N ALA A 638 -21.09 7.49 -15.51
CA ALA A 638 -21.63 8.39 -16.53
C ALA A 638 -23.15 8.52 -16.40
N PHE A 639 -23.86 7.39 -16.24
CA PHE A 639 -25.31 7.36 -16.11
C PHE A 639 -25.80 8.19 -14.92
N LEU A 640 -25.20 8.04 -13.73
CA LEU A 640 -25.60 8.81 -12.55
C LEU A 640 -25.29 10.30 -12.72
N HIS A 641 -24.15 10.62 -13.31
CA HIS A 641 -23.77 12.01 -13.62
C HIS A 641 -24.76 12.69 -14.56
N ASP A 642 -25.14 12.02 -15.66
CA ASP A 642 -26.17 12.49 -16.61
C ASP A 642 -27.56 12.66 -15.95
N HIS A 643 -27.79 12.04 -14.79
CA HIS A 643 -29.03 12.16 -14.02
C HIS A 643 -28.92 13.14 -12.84
N GLY A 644 -27.87 13.95 -12.78
CA GLY A 644 -27.72 15.08 -11.86
C GLY A 644 -27.07 14.74 -10.51
N PHE A 645 -26.42 13.57 -10.40
CA PHE A 645 -25.69 13.17 -9.20
C PHE A 645 -24.21 13.52 -9.28
N ASP A 646 -23.65 13.89 -8.13
CA ASP A 646 -22.21 14.01 -7.94
C ASP A 646 -21.62 12.63 -7.60
N VAL A 647 -20.63 12.12 -8.35
CA VAL A 647 -20.26 10.69 -8.27
C VAL A 647 -18.86 10.49 -7.70
N TRP A 648 -18.75 9.60 -6.71
CA TRP A 648 -17.50 9.22 -6.06
C TRP A 648 -17.23 7.73 -6.25
N LEU A 649 -15.97 7.37 -6.53
CA LEU A 649 -15.51 6.02 -6.86
C LEU A 649 -14.42 5.61 -5.88
N ALA A 650 -14.71 4.62 -5.02
CA ALA A 650 -13.76 4.20 -3.99
C ALA A 650 -12.91 3.00 -4.43
N ASP A 651 -11.59 3.14 -4.34
CA ASP A 651 -10.63 2.05 -4.32
C ASP A 651 -10.08 1.91 -2.90
N PHE A 652 -10.63 0.97 -2.16
CA PHE A 652 -10.28 0.65 -0.77
C PHE A 652 -9.38 -0.58 -0.71
N ARG A 653 -8.97 -1.07 0.48
CA ARG A 653 -7.91 -2.10 0.55
C ARG A 653 -8.23 -3.43 -0.14
N MET A 654 -9.48 -3.67 -0.53
CA MET A 654 -9.87 -4.84 -1.32
C MET A 654 -9.71 -4.64 -2.85
N SER A 655 -9.36 -3.44 -3.30
CA SER A 655 -9.17 -3.10 -4.72
C SER A 655 -8.01 -3.87 -5.33
N ASN A 656 -8.22 -4.38 -6.54
CA ASN A 656 -7.19 -5.06 -7.30
C ASN A 656 -6.05 -4.13 -7.78
N HIS A 657 -6.21 -2.81 -7.62
CA HIS A 657 -5.17 -1.83 -7.88
C HIS A 657 -4.01 -1.94 -6.89
N TYR A 658 -4.24 -2.49 -5.69
CA TYR A 658 -3.23 -2.51 -4.64
C TYR A 658 -2.38 -3.78 -4.61
N ALA A 659 -1.05 -3.57 -4.62
CA ALA A 659 -0.07 -4.64 -4.69
C ALA A 659 -0.05 -5.57 -3.46
N TYR A 660 -0.53 -5.11 -2.30
CA TYR A 660 -0.57 -5.94 -1.08
C TYR A 660 -1.60 -7.08 -1.15
N ASN A 661 -2.59 -7.00 -2.05
CA ASN A 661 -3.50 -8.12 -2.32
C ASN A 661 -2.82 -9.32 -3.00
N TYR A 662 -1.56 -9.17 -3.41
CA TYR A 662 -0.70 -10.25 -3.91
C TYR A 662 0.16 -10.92 -2.83
N SER A 663 -0.08 -10.64 -1.53
CA SER A 663 0.68 -11.25 -0.44
C SER A 663 -0.22 -11.67 0.72
N ALA A 664 -0.25 -12.97 1.09
CA ALA A 664 -0.97 -13.42 2.29
C ALA A 664 -0.25 -13.10 3.60
N LYS A 665 0.94 -12.47 3.54
CA LYS A 665 1.64 -12.00 4.72
C LYS A 665 0.97 -10.75 5.32
N VAL A 666 0.28 -9.97 4.49
CA VAL A 666 -0.56 -8.85 4.93
C VAL A 666 -1.97 -9.40 5.06
N LYS A 667 -2.46 -9.52 6.30
CA LYS A 667 -3.74 -10.19 6.61
C LYS A 667 -4.77 -9.16 7.02
N PHE A 668 -5.36 -8.49 6.03
CA PHE A 668 -6.54 -7.68 6.28
C PHE A 668 -7.81 -8.55 6.28
N ASN A 669 -8.71 -8.29 7.21
CA ASN A 669 -10.02 -8.92 7.30
C ASN A 669 -11.13 -7.87 7.02
N PHE A 670 -12.39 -8.24 7.26
CA PHE A 670 -13.52 -7.33 7.01
C PHE A 670 -13.62 -6.23 8.05
N GLU A 671 -13.18 -6.51 9.27
CA GLU A 671 -13.15 -5.60 10.42
C GLU A 671 -12.19 -4.44 10.17
N ASP A 672 -10.99 -4.73 9.64
CA ASP A 672 -10.01 -3.70 9.28
C ASP A 672 -10.60 -2.68 8.30
N ILE A 673 -11.39 -3.15 7.32
CA ILE A 673 -12.07 -2.29 6.34
C ILE A 673 -13.19 -1.49 7.01
N ALA A 674 -13.98 -2.14 7.86
CA ALA A 674 -15.08 -1.51 8.56
C ALA A 674 -14.63 -0.41 9.54
N LEU A 675 -13.47 -0.58 10.18
CA LEU A 675 -12.93 0.36 11.16
C LEU A 675 -12.08 1.47 10.56
N HIS A 676 -11.36 1.20 9.47
CA HIS A 676 -10.34 2.13 8.98
C HIS A 676 -10.65 2.70 7.60
N ASP A 677 -11.12 1.88 6.65
CA ASP A 677 -11.34 2.33 5.26
C ASP A 677 -12.60 3.17 5.16
N TRP A 678 -13.75 2.60 5.57
CA TRP A 678 -15.03 3.25 5.39
C TRP A 678 -15.17 4.56 6.16
N PRO A 679 -14.73 4.66 7.43
CA PRO A 679 -14.75 5.94 8.15
C PRO A 679 -13.86 7.00 7.47
N THR A 680 -12.68 6.61 6.97
CA THR A 680 -11.78 7.55 6.27
C THR A 680 -12.43 8.07 4.98
N ILE A 681 -13.03 7.20 4.18
CA ILE A 681 -13.68 7.58 2.91
C ILE A 681 -14.93 8.44 3.17
N VAL A 682 -15.82 7.97 4.05
CA VAL A 682 -17.11 8.64 4.30
C VAL A 682 -16.89 10.01 4.92
N ASN A 683 -16.00 10.15 5.91
CA ASN A 683 -15.72 11.44 6.53
C ASN A 683 -15.15 12.44 5.52
N PHE A 684 -14.22 11.99 4.67
CA PHE A 684 -13.66 12.82 3.61
C PHE A 684 -14.74 13.34 2.64
N ILE A 685 -15.66 12.47 2.21
CA ILE A 685 -16.76 12.87 1.31
C ILE A 685 -17.72 13.81 2.04
N GLN A 686 -18.10 13.52 3.28
CA GLN A 686 -19.01 14.35 4.08
C GLN A 686 -18.47 15.77 4.25
N GLU A 687 -17.17 15.92 4.50
CA GLU A 687 -16.49 17.22 4.54
C GLU A 687 -16.52 17.92 3.17
N ALA A 688 -16.28 17.18 2.08
CA ALA A 688 -16.28 17.73 0.73
C ALA A 688 -17.66 18.21 0.26
N ILE A 689 -18.72 17.48 0.59
CA ILE A 689 -20.09 17.76 0.13
C ILE A 689 -20.84 18.77 1.03
N ARG A 690 -20.24 19.18 2.16
CA ARG A 690 -20.72 20.26 3.06
C ARG A 690 -22.20 20.13 3.48
N GLY A 691 -22.60 18.94 3.91
CA GLY A 691 -23.96 18.68 4.41
C GLY A 691 -24.99 18.32 3.33
N ASN A 692 -24.57 18.21 2.05
CA ASN A 692 -25.36 17.54 1.01
C ASN A 692 -25.54 16.05 1.32
N ARG A 693 -26.51 15.42 0.65
CA ARG A 693 -26.87 14.02 0.91
C ARG A 693 -25.89 13.06 0.25
N LEU A 694 -25.58 11.96 0.95
CA LEU A 694 -24.68 10.92 0.46
C LEU A 694 -25.42 9.59 0.34
N HIS A 695 -25.65 9.15 -0.90
CA HIS A 695 -26.15 7.81 -1.21
C HIS A 695 -24.98 6.85 -1.48
N VAL A 696 -25.18 5.55 -1.28
CA VAL A 696 -24.15 4.53 -1.53
C VAL A 696 -24.69 3.45 -2.44
N ILE A 697 -23.93 3.06 -3.45
CA ILE A 697 -24.19 1.87 -4.27
C ILE A 697 -22.99 0.93 -4.10
N CYS A 698 -23.22 -0.25 -3.52
CA CYS A 698 -22.15 -1.16 -3.15
C CYS A 698 -22.37 -2.58 -3.70
N HIS A 699 -21.27 -3.27 -3.99
CA HIS A 699 -21.27 -4.57 -4.64
C HIS A 699 -20.54 -5.65 -3.83
N CYS A 700 -21.13 -6.86 -3.76
CA CYS A 700 -20.48 -8.07 -3.27
C CYS A 700 -19.82 -7.89 -1.88
N LEU A 701 -18.56 -8.28 -1.68
CA LEU A 701 -17.88 -8.14 -0.39
C LEU A 701 -17.59 -6.67 0.00
N GLY A 702 -17.60 -5.75 -0.96
CA GLY A 702 -17.64 -4.32 -0.67
C GLY A 702 -18.95 -3.93 0.03
N SER A 703 -20.09 -4.48 -0.42
CA SER A 703 -21.36 -4.34 0.30
C SER A 703 -21.31 -4.94 1.69
N VAL A 704 -20.75 -6.15 1.85
CA VAL A 704 -20.62 -6.79 3.18
C VAL A 704 -19.86 -5.91 4.16
N THR A 705 -18.69 -5.42 3.76
CA THR A 705 -17.83 -4.60 4.63
C THR A 705 -18.44 -3.23 4.90
N PHE A 706 -19.15 -2.64 3.93
CA PHE A 706 -19.86 -1.38 4.13
C PHE A 706 -21.01 -1.53 5.13
N HIS A 707 -21.82 -2.59 5.04
CA HIS A 707 -22.86 -2.86 6.04
C HIS A 707 -22.26 -3.21 7.41
N ALA A 708 -21.09 -3.86 7.45
CA ALA A 708 -20.37 -4.09 8.70
C ALA A 708 -19.93 -2.77 9.37
N ALA A 709 -19.48 -1.78 8.59
CA ALA A 709 -19.22 -0.43 9.10
C ALA A 709 -20.49 0.29 9.53
N LEU A 710 -21.55 0.24 8.72
CA LEU A 710 -22.82 0.89 8.99
C LEU A 710 -23.41 0.38 10.30
N TYR A 711 -23.67 -0.92 10.43
CA TYR A 711 -24.26 -1.49 11.65
C TYR A 711 -23.23 -1.67 12.78
N GLY A 712 -21.94 -1.55 12.48
CA GLY A 712 -20.87 -1.35 13.45
C GLY A 712 -20.78 0.08 13.98
N LYS A 713 -21.61 1.00 13.46
CA LYS A 713 -21.68 2.42 13.85
C LYS A 713 -20.36 3.18 13.66
N THR A 714 -19.52 2.74 12.72
CA THR A 714 -18.26 3.41 12.38
C THR A 714 -18.42 4.47 11.29
N VAL A 715 -19.54 4.43 10.55
CA VAL A 715 -19.93 5.44 9.56
C VAL A 715 -21.32 5.97 9.85
N SER A 716 -21.56 7.24 9.54
CA SER A 716 -22.85 7.93 9.71
C SER A 716 -23.09 8.90 8.53
N GLY A 717 -24.22 9.60 8.53
CA GLY A 717 -24.54 10.59 7.48
C GLY A 717 -24.93 10.00 6.12
N ILE A 718 -25.26 8.70 6.07
CA ILE A 718 -25.68 8.02 4.83
C ILE A 718 -27.18 8.20 4.62
N THR A 719 -27.57 8.64 3.43
CA THR A 719 -28.97 8.92 3.06
C THR A 719 -29.72 7.67 2.63
N SER A 720 -29.12 6.84 1.77
CA SER A 720 -29.68 5.55 1.37
C SER A 720 -28.61 4.62 0.79
N VAL A 721 -28.89 3.32 0.75
CA VAL A 721 -27.95 2.30 0.23
C VAL A 721 -28.63 1.45 -0.85
N ILE A 722 -27.95 1.20 -1.97
CA ILE A 722 -28.28 0.15 -2.93
C ILE A 722 -27.21 -0.93 -2.82
N SER A 723 -27.62 -2.12 -2.39
CA SER A 723 -26.72 -3.24 -2.09
C SER A 723 -26.89 -4.37 -3.10
N ASN A 724 -25.87 -4.61 -3.92
CA ASN A 724 -25.92 -5.64 -4.96
C ASN A 724 -25.30 -6.99 -4.51
N SER A 725 -25.97 -8.08 -4.91
CA SER A 725 -25.57 -9.50 -4.84
C SER A 725 -25.47 -10.16 -3.46
N VAL A 726 -24.89 -9.51 -2.46
CA VAL A 726 -24.82 -10.04 -1.08
C VAL A 726 -24.60 -8.90 -0.08
N SER A 727 -25.12 -9.07 1.13
CA SER A 727 -24.90 -8.20 2.30
C SER A 727 -24.57 -9.06 3.53
N LEU A 728 -25.23 -8.89 4.67
CA LEU A 728 -24.84 -9.54 5.93
C LEU A 728 -25.14 -11.04 6.03
N ASN A 729 -26.01 -11.60 5.17
CA ASN A 729 -26.38 -13.02 5.23
C ASN A 729 -25.94 -13.78 3.98
N PRO A 730 -24.70 -14.31 3.95
CA PRO A 730 -24.19 -15.02 2.78
C PRO A 730 -24.87 -16.37 2.61
N LYS A 731 -25.15 -16.75 1.36
CA LYS A 731 -25.62 -18.08 0.97
C LYS A 731 -24.90 -18.52 -0.30
N VAL A 732 -24.40 -19.75 -0.32
CA VAL A 732 -23.73 -20.34 -1.48
C VAL A 732 -24.31 -21.74 -1.78
N ARG A 733 -24.12 -22.27 -2.99
CA ARG A 733 -24.48 -23.67 -3.29
C ARG A 733 -23.49 -24.64 -2.65
N LEU A 734 -23.89 -25.92 -2.55
CA LEU A 734 -23.10 -26.99 -1.92
C LEU A 734 -21.67 -27.08 -2.47
N TRP A 735 -21.50 -26.98 -3.78
CA TRP A 735 -20.17 -27.13 -4.40
C TRP A 735 -19.26 -25.91 -4.18
N SER A 736 -19.81 -24.70 -4.09
CA SER A 736 -19.07 -23.52 -3.60
C SER A 736 -18.71 -23.65 -2.12
N LEU A 737 -19.60 -24.18 -1.27
CA LEU A 737 -19.32 -24.42 0.14
C LEU A 737 -18.14 -25.38 0.32
N ILE A 738 -18.12 -26.50 -0.42
CA ILE A 738 -17.03 -27.47 -0.39
C ILE A 738 -15.70 -26.81 -0.80
N LYS A 739 -15.70 -26.01 -1.87
CA LYS A 739 -14.50 -25.24 -2.27
C LYS A 739 -14.05 -24.27 -1.18
N ILE A 740 -14.95 -23.52 -0.56
CA ILE A 740 -14.61 -22.56 0.51
C ILE A 740 -14.05 -23.28 1.75
N LEU A 741 -14.51 -24.50 2.05
CA LEU A 741 -13.98 -25.31 3.15
C LEU A 741 -12.59 -25.87 2.85
N VAL A 742 -12.34 -26.32 1.63
CA VAL A 742 -11.12 -27.05 1.24
C VAL A 742 -10.02 -26.13 0.70
N ALA A 743 -10.35 -25.16 -0.16
CA ALA A 743 -9.38 -24.37 -0.91
C ALA A 743 -8.38 -23.62 0.00
N PRO A 744 -8.78 -22.94 1.11
CA PRO A 744 -7.81 -22.27 1.96
C PRO A 744 -6.79 -23.23 2.59
N PHE A 745 -7.14 -24.49 2.80
CA PHE A 745 -6.19 -25.51 3.29
C PHE A 745 -5.31 -26.01 2.14
N LEU A 746 -5.90 -26.37 1.00
CA LEU A 746 -5.15 -26.91 -0.15
C LEU A 746 -4.15 -25.89 -0.71
N ILE A 747 -4.60 -24.66 -0.95
CA ILE A 747 -3.78 -23.60 -1.55
C ILE A 747 -2.63 -23.18 -0.60
N ASP A 748 -2.95 -22.91 0.68
CA ASP A 748 -1.97 -22.44 1.67
C ASP A 748 -1.04 -23.57 2.18
N ARG A 749 -1.61 -24.70 2.64
CA ARG A 749 -0.84 -25.75 3.32
C ARG A 749 -0.21 -26.77 2.38
N VAL A 750 -0.89 -27.10 1.27
CA VAL A 750 -0.42 -28.12 0.33
C VAL A 750 0.39 -27.48 -0.79
N LEU A 751 -0.16 -26.46 -1.46
CA LEU A 751 0.50 -25.81 -2.60
C LEU A 751 1.46 -24.70 -2.20
N LYS A 752 1.43 -24.22 -0.95
CA LYS A 752 2.23 -23.09 -0.45
C LYS A 752 2.05 -21.82 -1.30
N LEU A 753 0.83 -21.61 -1.77
CA LEU A 753 0.39 -20.42 -2.48
C LEU A 753 -0.48 -19.58 -1.55
N ASP A 754 -0.31 -18.26 -1.65
CA ASP A 754 -0.88 -17.30 -0.69
C ASP A 754 -2.20 -16.65 -1.22
N PHE A 755 -2.43 -16.73 -2.52
CA PHE A 755 -3.56 -16.14 -3.22
C PHE A 755 -3.89 -16.95 -4.47
N ILE A 756 -5.06 -16.70 -5.07
CA ILE A 756 -5.41 -17.16 -6.43
C ILE A 756 -5.49 -15.94 -7.34
N ASP A 757 -4.93 -16.00 -8.54
CA ASP A 757 -4.89 -14.86 -9.47
C ASP A 757 -5.40 -15.28 -10.86
N PRO A 758 -6.43 -14.62 -11.42
CA PRO A 758 -6.90 -14.89 -12.78
C PRO A 758 -5.78 -14.80 -13.82
N LYS A 759 -4.76 -13.97 -13.56
CA LYS A 759 -3.61 -13.83 -14.46
C LYS A 759 -2.84 -15.12 -14.65
N TRP A 760 -2.90 -16.11 -13.75
CA TRP A 760 -2.24 -17.41 -13.96
C TRP A 760 -2.62 -18.14 -15.26
N ALA A 761 -3.75 -17.74 -15.86
CA ALA A 761 -4.17 -18.16 -17.18
C ALA A 761 -3.34 -17.59 -18.35
N GLU A 762 -2.66 -16.45 -18.16
CA GLU A 762 -1.91 -15.75 -19.20
C GLU A 762 -0.63 -16.49 -19.60
N ARG A 763 -0.48 -16.74 -20.90
CA ARG A 763 0.63 -17.51 -21.47
C ARG A 763 2.02 -16.86 -21.24
N ASN A 764 2.08 -15.54 -21.14
CA ASN A 764 3.32 -14.75 -21.19
C ASN A 764 3.57 -13.85 -19.96
N ALA A 765 2.75 -13.90 -18.90
CA ALA A 765 2.99 -13.01 -17.76
C ALA A 765 4.19 -13.47 -16.91
N PRO A 766 5.21 -12.62 -16.69
CA PRO A 766 6.40 -12.95 -15.89
C PRO A 766 6.05 -13.23 -14.42
N GLY A 767 6.81 -14.11 -13.76
CA GLY A 767 6.71 -14.33 -12.32
C GLY A 767 5.54 -15.21 -11.83
N GLN A 768 4.81 -15.85 -12.74
CA GLN A 768 3.71 -16.75 -12.35
C GLN A 768 4.20 -18.10 -11.82
N PRO A 769 3.62 -18.63 -10.73
CA PRO A 769 3.94 -19.96 -10.25
C PRO A 769 3.51 -21.02 -11.26
N TRP A 770 4.41 -21.97 -11.57
CA TRP A 770 4.14 -23.04 -12.52
C TRP A 770 2.90 -23.88 -12.14
N LEU A 771 2.66 -24.07 -10.83
CA LEU A 771 1.47 -24.74 -10.29
C LEU A 771 0.18 -23.97 -10.62
N GLY A 772 0.21 -22.64 -10.52
CA GLY A 772 -0.93 -21.78 -10.87
C GLY A 772 -1.29 -21.88 -12.34
N ARG A 773 -0.29 -21.87 -13.23
CA ARG A 773 -0.48 -22.10 -14.67
C ARG A 773 -1.05 -23.49 -14.97
N MET A 774 -0.58 -24.52 -14.27
CA MET A 774 -1.12 -25.87 -14.40
C MET A 774 -2.59 -25.93 -13.98
N LEU A 775 -2.94 -25.30 -12.85
CA LEU A 775 -4.31 -25.25 -12.36
C LEU A 775 -5.25 -24.53 -13.33
N ALA A 776 -4.85 -23.37 -13.86
CA ALA A 776 -5.63 -22.63 -14.85
C ALA A 776 -5.90 -23.46 -16.12
N LYS A 777 -4.89 -24.18 -16.61
CA LYS A 777 -5.04 -25.11 -17.74
C LYS A 777 -5.97 -26.28 -17.44
N LEU A 778 -5.83 -26.90 -16.27
CA LEU A 778 -6.69 -28.01 -15.84
C LEU A 778 -8.16 -27.58 -15.75
N ILE A 779 -8.41 -26.39 -15.18
CA ILE A 779 -9.75 -25.81 -15.11
C ILE A 779 -10.31 -25.57 -16.51
N GLY A 780 -9.48 -25.05 -17.44
CA GLY A 780 -9.88 -24.85 -18.84
C GLY A 780 -10.28 -26.12 -19.60
N TYR A 781 -9.84 -27.32 -19.18
CA TYR A 781 -10.30 -28.57 -19.79
C TYR A 781 -11.69 -29.02 -19.32
N VAL A 782 -12.16 -28.48 -18.19
CA VAL A 782 -13.46 -28.83 -17.59
C VAL A 782 -14.49 -27.71 -17.81
N HIS A 783 -14.03 -26.47 -17.91
CA HIS A 783 -14.82 -25.28 -18.20
C HIS A 783 -14.80 -24.97 -19.71
N LEU A 784 -15.71 -25.60 -20.47
CA LEU A 784 -15.81 -25.50 -21.94
C LEU A 784 -16.74 -24.37 -22.44
N GLU A 785 -17.33 -23.60 -21.53
CA GLU A 785 -18.26 -22.51 -21.81
C GLU A 785 -17.63 -21.32 -22.54
N CYS A 786 -16.32 -21.13 -22.39
CA CYS A 786 -15.55 -20.12 -23.09
C CYS A 786 -14.08 -20.55 -23.22
N ASN A 787 -13.40 -20.04 -24.25
CA ASN A 787 -11.97 -20.27 -24.46
C ASN A 787 -11.09 -19.31 -23.64
N GLU A 788 -11.69 -18.43 -22.84
CA GLU A 788 -10.95 -17.48 -22.00
C GLU A 788 -10.63 -18.11 -20.63
N HIS A 789 -9.38 -18.53 -20.46
CA HIS A 789 -8.93 -19.21 -19.25
C HIS A 789 -9.07 -18.35 -17.98
N ALA A 790 -8.97 -17.02 -18.08
CA ALA A 790 -9.21 -16.13 -16.95
C ALA A 790 -10.67 -16.15 -16.49
N CYS A 791 -11.63 -16.14 -17.43
CA CYS A 791 -13.06 -16.28 -17.15
C CYS A 791 -13.35 -17.60 -16.42
N ASN A 792 -12.81 -18.70 -16.93
CA ASN A 792 -12.96 -20.04 -16.35
C ASN A 792 -12.42 -20.09 -14.92
N LEU A 793 -11.24 -19.52 -14.68
CA LEU A 793 -10.63 -19.47 -13.34
C LEU A 793 -11.44 -18.61 -12.37
N LEU A 794 -11.95 -17.44 -12.79
CA LEU A 794 -12.80 -16.58 -11.97
C LEU A 794 -14.10 -17.29 -11.56
N SER A 795 -14.80 -17.88 -12.52
CA SER A 795 -16.04 -18.64 -12.28
C SER A 795 -15.80 -19.85 -11.37
N PHE A 796 -14.70 -20.57 -11.58
CA PHE A 796 -14.29 -21.69 -10.73
C PHE A 796 -14.01 -21.26 -9.29
N THR A 797 -13.46 -20.06 -9.07
CA THR A 797 -12.96 -19.64 -7.75
C THR A 797 -14.09 -19.47 -6.72
N TRP A 798 -15.21 -18.84 -7.10
CA TRP A 798 -16.25 -18.44 -6.13
C TRP A 798 -17.62 -19.11 -6.35
N GLY A 799 -18.01 -19.37 -7.59
CA GLY A 799 -19.38 -19.74 -7.92
C GLY A 799 -19.61 -21.21 -8.26
N THR A 800 -20.83 -21.54 -8.68
CA THR A 800 -21.20 -22.89 -9.12
C THR A 800 -21.96 -22.84 -10.44
N GLY A 801 -21.28 -23.23 -11.51
CA GLY A 801 -21.79 -23.11 -12.87
C GLY A 801 -20.67 -22.76 -13.85
N PHE A 802 -21.04 -22.71 -15.13
CA PHE A 802 -20.14 -22.59 -16.26
C PHE A 802 -20.78 -21.61 -17.28
N PRO A 803 -20.69 -20.28 -17.11
CA PRO A 803 -19.96 -19.49 -16.09
C PRO A 803 -20.79 -19.20 -14.83
N ALA A 804 -20.15 -18.66 -13.79
CA ALA A 804 -20.82 -18.36 -12.51
C ALA A 804 -20.90 -16.86 -12.15
N MET A 805 -20.04 -16.01 -12.74
CA MET A 805 -19.94 -14.58 -12.42
C MET A 805 -20.97 -13.71 -13.16
N PHE A 806 -21.33 -14.09 -14.38
CA PHE A 806 -22.20 -13.31 -15.28
C PHE A 806 -22.89 -14.27 -16.25
N VAL A 807 -23.94 -13.80 -16.92
CA VAL A 807 -24.47 -14.50 -18.08
C VAL A 807 -23.63 -14.09 -19.30
N HIS A 808 -22.95 -15.03 -19.96
CA HIS A 808 -22.01 -14.71 -21.07
C HIS A 808 -22.64 -13.85 -22.17
N GLN A 809 -23.92 -14.06 -22.48
CA GLN A 809 -24.63 -13.30 -23.51
C GLN A 809 -24.78 -11.82 -23.18
N ASN A 810 -24.68 -11.46 -21.90
CA ASN A 810 -24.76 -10.07 -21.44
C ASN A 810 -23.40 -9.37 -21.52
N MET A 811 -22.30 -10.08 -21.73
CA MET A 811 -20.95 -9.48 -21.69
C MET A 811 -20.54 -8.95 -23.05
N ASP A 812 -20.08 -7.70 -23.09
CA ASP A 812 -19.41 -7.16 -24.26
C ASP A 812 -18.11 -7.95 -24.54
N PRO A 813 -17.79 -8.32 -25.79
CA PRO A 813 -16.59 -9.08 -26.12
C PRO A 813 -15.29 -8.41 -25.66
N ILE A 814 -15.17 -7.08 -25.75
CA ILE A 814 -13.97 -6.35 -25.33
C ILE A 814 -13.86 -6.38 -23.81
N THR A 815 -14.96 -6.15 -23.09
CA THR A 815 -14.99 -6.29 -21.62
C THR A 815 -14.61 -7.69 -21.18
N HIS A 816 -15.09 -8.72 -21.90
CA HIS A 816 -14.79 -10.13 -21.63
C HIS A 816 -13.30 -10.46 -21.83
N ASP A 817 -12.68 -9.95 -22.90
CA ASP A 817 -11.25 -10.17 -23.19
C ASP A 817 -10.32 -9.44 -22.21
N ARG A 818 -10.84 -8.43 -21.48
CA ARG A 818 -10.10 -7.63 -20.49
C ARG A 818 -10.16 -8.18 -19.06
N PHE A 819 -10.64 -9.41 -18.83
CA PHE A 819 -10.80 -9.91 -17.46
C PHE A 819 -9.51 -9.97 -16.65
N THR A 820 -8.35 -10.22 -17.25
CA THR A 820 -7.09 -10.18 -16.48
C THR A 820 -6.65 -8.75 -16.11
N GLU A 821 -7.23 -7.73 -16.75
CA GLU A 821 -7.07 -6.33 -16.40
C GLU A 821 -8.07 -5.91 -15.31
N LEU A 822 -9.35 -6.27 -15.49
CA LEU A 822 -10.46 -5.89 -14.61
C LEU A 822 -10.50 -6.68 -13.30
N PHE A 823 -9.85 -7.85 -13.25
CA PHE A 823 -9.82 -8.72 -12.09
C PHE A 823 -8.40 -9.03 -11.62
N GLY A 824 -8.20 -9.04 -10.31
CA GLY A 824 -6.89 -9.29 -9.69
C GLY A 824 -6.89 -10.40 -8.63
N PRO A 825 -5.80 -10.48 -7.85
CA PRO A 825 -5.51 -11.58 -6.96
C PRO A 825 -6.47 -11.60 -5.78
N VAL A 826 -6.70 -12.81 -5.28
CA VAL A 826 -7.62 -13.06 -4.17
C VAL A 826 -6.85 -13.70 -3.05
N ALA A 827 -6.57 -12.93 -1.99
CA ALA A 827 -5.92 -13.44 -0.80
C ALA A 827 -6.80 -14.49 -0.10
N MET A 828 -6.19 -15.56 0.41
CA MET A 828 -6.93 -16.62 1.11
C MET A 828 -7.62 -16.15 2.39
N GLN A 829 -7.24 -14.99 2.94
CA GLN A 829 -7.89 -14.43 4.13
C GLN A 829 -9.36 -14.12 3.89
N TYR A 830 -9.74 -13.56 2.73
CA TYR A 830 -11.13 -13.25 2.41
C TYR A 830 -12.01 -14.50 2.35
N PHE A 831 -11.48 -15.63 1.85
CA PHE A 831 -12.18 -16.92 1.90
C PHE A 831 -12.48 -17.35 3.33
N ARG A 832 -11.59 -17.05 4.29
CA ARG A 832 -11.80 -17.41 5.69
C ARG A 832 -12.90 -16.56 6.33
N ASN A 833 -12.99 -15.29 5.98
CA ASN A 833 -14.09 -14.41 6.39
C ASN A 833 -15.44 -14.94 5.85
N VAL A 834 -15.52 -15.26 4.55
CA VAL A 834 -16.72 -15.85 3.94
C VAL A 834 -17.07 -17.20 4.58
N ARG A 835 -16.07 -18.07 4.78
CA ARG A 835 -16.24 -19.36 5.46
C ARG A 835 -16.83 -19.19 6.86
N LYS A 836 -16.32 -18.22 7.65
CA LYS A 836 -16.83 -17.95 8.98
C LYS A 836 -18.29 -17.52 8.92
N GLY A 837 -18.64 -16.60 8.02
CA GLY A 837 -20.02 -16.15 7.85
C GLY A 837 -21.00 -17.27 7.48
N LEU A 838 -20.59 -18.17 6.58
CA LEU A 838 -21.39 -19.35 6.21
C LEU A 838 -21.58 -20.31 7.38
N LEU A 839 -20.51 -20.60 8.14
CA LEU A 839 -20.58 -21.50 9.30
C LEU A 839 -21.32 -20.89 10.50
N SER A 840 -21.46 -19.56 10.55
CA SER A 840 -22.16 -18.83 11.61
C SER A 840 -23.65 -18.62 11.33
N LYS A 841 -24.35 -19.68 10.91
CA LYS A 841 -25.79 -19.64 10.53
C LYS A 841 -26.09 -18.68 9.37
N ASN A 842 -25.19 -18.61 8.39
CA ASN A 842 -25.29 -17.68 7.25
C ASN A 842 -25.43 -16.23 7.71
N THR A 843 -24.56 -15.80 8.61
CA THR A 843 -24.44 -14.39 9.01
C THR A 843 -22.98 -14.04 9.16
N PHE A 844 -22.56 -12.91 8.60
CA PHE A 844 -21.23 -12.39 8.86
C PHE A 844 -21.09 -12.00 10.33
N VAL A 845 -19.98 -12.43 10.92
CA VAL A 845 -19.61 -12.21 12.32
C VAL A 845 -18.17 -11.75 12.37
N LYS A 846 -17.82 -11.06 13.45
CA LYS A 846 -16.45 -10.61 13.71
C LYS A 846 -15.46 -11.76 13.53
N TYR A 847 -14.43 -11.61 12.69
CA TYR A 847 -13.56 -12.72 12.30
C TYR A 847 -12.60 -13.21 13.39
N ASP A 848 -11.95 -12.31 14.11
CA ASP A 848 -11.07 -12.61 15.24
C ASP A 848 -11.29 -11.59 16.38
N GLY A 849 -10.76 -11.89 17.58
CA GLY A 849 -10.98 -11.09 18.79
C GLY A 849 -9.83 -10.16 19.12
N ARG A 850 -9.26 -9.46 18.11
CA ARG A 850 -8.25 -8.42 18.38
C ARG A 850 -8.88 -7.29 19.21
N PRO A 851 -8.19 -6.75 20.24
CA PRO A 851 -8.75 -5.70 21.10
C PRO A 851 -9.23 -4.45 20.34
N GLU A 852 -8.58 -4.14 19.20
CA GLU A 852 -8.99 -3.03 18.33
C GLU A 852 -10.40 -3.21 17.72
N TYR A 853 -10.96 -4.42 17.78
CA TYR A 853 -12.30 -4.75 17.27
C TYR A 853 -13.36 -4.79 18.36
N ASP A 854 -13.03 -4.46 19.60
CA ASP A 854 -13.96 -4.46 20.72
C ASP A 854 -15.12 -3.46 20.51
N SER A 855 -14.89 -2.42 19.69
CA SER A 855 -15.91 -1.45 19.29
C SER A 855 -16.92 -1.99 18.27
N LEU A 856 -16.59 -3.05 17.53
CA LEU A 856 -17.50 -3.66 16.55
C LEU A 856 -18.39 -4.73 17.22
N PRO A 857 -19.65 -4.89 16.78
CA PRO A 857 -20.50 -5.97 17.27
C PRO A 857 -19.98 -7.34 16.83
N ASP A 858 -20.22 -8.37 17.63
CA ASP A 858 -19.85 -9.74 17.26
C ASP A 858 -20.70 -10.26 16.08
N ARG A 859 -21.94 -9.78 15.97
CA ARG A 859 -22.89 -10.10 14.89
C ARG A 859 -23.50 -8.81 14.35
N TYR A 860 -23.01 -8.35 13.19
CA TYR A 860 -23.49 -7.11 12.57
C TYR A 860 -24.99 -7.10 12.27
N PHE A 861 -25.58 -8.27 11.97
CA PHE A 861 -27.01 -8.38 11.65
C PHE A 861 -27.92 -8.10 12.85
N ASP A 862 -27.41 -8.22 14.06
CA ASP A 862 -28.21 -8.04 15.27
C ASP A 862 -28.56 -6.56 15.46
N ASN A 863 -27.68 -5.66 15.03
CA ASN A 863 -27.83 -4.19 15.07
C ASN A 863 -28.61 -3.63 13.86
N VAL A 864 -29.13 -4.48 12.97
CA VAL A 864 -30.00 -4.00 11.88
C VAL A 864 -31.30 -3.50 12.49
N GLY A 865 -31.65 -2.24 12.19
CA GLY A 865 -32.75 -1.51 12.82
C GLY A 865 -32.28 -0.38 13.74
N ASP A 866 -31.08 -0.48 14.31
CA ASP A 866 -30.48 0.58 15.14
C ASP A 866 -30.17 1.85 14.35
N ILE A 867 -29.98 1.71 13.03
CA ILE A 867 -29.68 2.79 12.10
C ILE A 867 -30.73 2.76 11.00
N ALA A 868 -31.52 3.83 10.92
CA ALA A 868 -32.59 4.01 9.95
C ALA A 868 -32.04 4.52 8.60
N VAL A 869 -31.27 3.68 7.89
CA VAL A 869 -30.81 3.97 6.54
C VAL A 869 -31.58 3.10 5.53
N PRO A 870 -32.48 3.70 4.72
CA PRO A 870 -33.22 2.97 3.71
C PRO A 870 -32.28 2.20 2.79
N THR A 871 -32.58 0.93 2.54
CA THR A 871 -31.71 0.07 1.74
C THR A 871 -32.50 -0.73 0.69
N LEU A 872 -32.11 -0.58 -0.58
CA LEU A 872 -32.56 -1.44 -1.67
C LEU A 872 -31.56 -2.57 -1.88
N PHE A 873 -31.97 -3.79 -1.56
CA PHE A 873 -31.23 -4.98 -1.92
C PHE A 873 -31.56 -5.39 -3.36
N ILE A 874 -30.54 -5.47 -4.21
CA ILE A 874 -30.71 -5.92 -5.61
C ILE A 874 -29.84 -7.15 -5.89
N SER A 875 -30.31 -8.06 -6.76
CA SER A 875 -29.54 -9.22 -7.23
C SER A 875 -30.08 -9.74 -8.56
N GLY A 876 -29.20 -10.31 -9.38
CA GLY A 876 -29.63 -11.04 -10.57
C GLY A 876 -30.17 -12.43 -10.21
N ASP A 877 -31.19 -12.90 -10.93
CA ASP A 877 -31.78 -14.23 -10.75
C ASP A 877 -30.81 -15.38 -11.10
N CYS A 878 -29.83 -15.11 -11.97
CA CYS A 878 -28.78 -16.03 -12.40
C CYS A 878 -27.49 -15.92 -11.56
N ASN A 879 -27.51 -15.23 -10.40
CA ASN A 879 -26.36 -15.11 -9.51
C ASN A 879 -25.94 -16.48 -8.93
N ASN A 880 -24.91 -17.09 -9.51
CA ASN A 880 -24.39 -18.40 -9.12
C ASN A 880 -23.28 -18.36 -8.06
N ILE A 881 -22.94 -17.17 -7.54
CA ILE A 881 -21.99 -17.01 -6.42
C ILE A 881 -22.74 -16.98 -5.09
N PHE A 882 -23.65 -16.01 -4.94
CA PHE A 882 -24.45 -15.81 -3.72
C PHE A 882 -25.96 -15.91 -4.00
N PRO A 883 -26.46 -17.06 -4.47
CA PRO A 883 -27.84 -17.21 -4.93
C PRO A 883 -28.86 -16.92 -3.81
N GLY A 884 -29.66 -15.87 -4.01
CA GLY A 884 -30.73 -15.46 -3.09
C GLY A 884 -30.25 -14.93 -1.73
N ALA A 885 -28.97 -14.54 -1.58
CA ALA A 885 -28.44 -14.05 -0.31
C ALA A 885 -29.12 -12.75 0.14
N ASN A 886 -29.23 -11.76 -0.75
CA ASN A 886 -29.91 -10.50 -0.46
C ASN A 886 -31.41 -10.66 -0.21
N ARG A 887 -32.07 -11.61 -0.88
CA ARG A 887 -33.47 -11.97 -0.58
C ARG A 887 -33.62 -12.45 0.86
N ILE A 888 -32.72 -13.33 1.31
CA ILE A 888 -32.69 -13.82 2.70
C ILE A 888 -32.46 -12.69 3.69
N THR A 889 -31.56 -11.74 3.38
CA THR A 889 -31.35 -10.58 4.24
C THR A 889 -32.63 -9.76 4.35
N ALA A 890 -33.28 -9.41 3.24
CA ALA A 890 -34.54 -8.66 3.24
C ALA A 890 -35.65 -9.39 4.00
N GLU A 891 -35.82 -10.70 3.78
CA GLU A 891 -36.80 -11.53 4.49
C GLU A 891 -36.53 -11.57 6.01
N ARG A 892 -35.27 -11.69 6.43
CA ARG A 892 -34.89 -11.68 7.85
C ARG A 892 -35.15 -10.33 8.51
N ILE A 893 -34.93 -9.22 7.80
CA ILE A 893 -35.23 -7.87 8.30
C ILE A 893 -36.73 -7.65 8.40
N LYS A 894 -37.49 -8.07 7.38
CA LYS A 894 -38.95 -8.03 7.39
C LYS A 894 -39.53 -8.86 8.54
N ALA A 895 -38.95 -10.01 8.84
CA ALA A 895 -39.35 -10.85 9.99
C ALA A 895 -39.07 -10.19 11.35
N LYS A 896 -38.15 -9.21 11.44
CA LYS A 896 -37.93 -8.37 12.63
C LYS A 896 -38.93 -7.20 12.72
N GLY A 897 -39.79 -6.99 11.72
CA GLY A 897 -40.76 -5.88 11.69
C GLY A 897 -40.13 -4.51 11.35
N ILE A 898 -38.93 -4.49 10.77
CA ILE A 898 -38.19 -3.24 10.49
C ILE A 898 -38.52 -2.76 9.06
N GLY A 899 -39.03 -1.53 8.94
CA GLY A 899 -39.35 -0.88 7.65
C GLY A 899 -38.12 -0.24 6.96
N GLY A 900 -38.30 0.23 5.72
CA GLY A 900 -37.26 0.94 4.95
C GLY A 900 -36.30 0.05 4.15
N TYR A 901 -36.59 -1.25 4.04
CA TYR A 901 -35.76 -2.21 3.29
C TYR A 901 -36.56 -2.84 2.14
N GLU A 902 -36.04 -2.72 0.92
CA GLU A 902 -36.66 -3.23 -0.31
C GLU A 902 -35.80 -4.34 -0.93
N TYR A 903 -36.42 -5.26 -1.67
CA TYR A 903 -35.70 -6.27 -2.45
C TYR A 903 -36.18 -6.28 -3.89
N LEU A 904 -35.22 -6.27 -4.82
CA LEU A 904 -35.44 -6.33 -6.26
C LEU A 904 -34.59 -7.44 -6.88
N GLU A 905 -35.23 -8.34 -7.61
CA GLU A 905 -34.56 -9.38 -8.40
C GLU A 905 -34.58 -8.98 -9.88
N VAL A 906 -33.42 -9.04 -10.55
CA VAL A 906 -33.27 -8.64 -11.96
C VAL A 906 -33.22 -9.91 -12.82
N PRO A 907 -34.24 -10.17 -13.67
CA PRO A 907 -34.28 -11.37 -14.49
C PRO A 907 -33.21 -11.38 -15.58
N GLY A 908 -32.58 -12.54 -15.82
CA GLY A 908 -31.59 -12.73 -16.88
C GLY A 908 -30.21 -12.16 -16.59
N TYR A 909 -29.95 -11.66 -15.38
CA TYR A 909 -28.64 -11.14 -14.96
C TYR A 909 -28.00 -12.03 -13.90
N GLY A 910 -26.68 -12.16 -13.95
CA GLY A 910 -25.84 -12.88 -13.01
C GLY A 910 -25.37 -12.04 -11.82
N HIS A 911 -24.12 -12.25 -11.39
CA HIS A 911 -23.56 -11.61 -10.20
C HIS A 911 -23.01 -10.21 -10.47
N GLN A 912 -22.35 -10.00 -11.61
CA GLN A 912 -21.59 -8.78 -11.92
C GLN A 912 -22.03 -8.03 -13.17
N ASP A 913 -22.68 -8.71 -14.10
CA ASP A 913 -23.29 -8.16 -15.31
C ASP A 913 -24.40 -7.14 -15.01
N ILE A 914 -24.88 -7.04 -13.76
CA ILE A 914 -25.69 -5.90 -13.27
C ILE A 914 -24.98 -4.55 -13.44
N PHE A 915 -23.65 -4.52 -13.35
CA PHE A 915 -22.83 -3.32 -13.52
C PHE A 915 -21.95 -3.36 -14.78
N MET A 916 -21.65 -4.56 -15.27
CA MET A 916 -20.69 -4.78 -16.35
C MET A 916 -21.31 -5.33 -17.65
N GLY A 917 -22.62 -5.56 -17.67
CA GLY A 917 -23.31 -6.10 -18.83
C GLY A 917 -23.50 -5.03 -19.90
N ASN A 918 -23.44 -5.41 -21.17
CA ASN A 918 -23.56 -4.51 -22.31
C ASN A 918 -24.86 -3.67 -22.29
N ASN A 919 -25.97 -4.25 -21.79
CA ASN A 919 -27.28 -3.60 -21.74
C ASN A 919 -27.67 -3.05 -20.36
N CYS A 920 -26.77 -3.13 -19.36
CA CYS A 920 -27.14 -2.78 -17.98
C CYS A 920 -27.53 -1.30 -17.82
N ALA A 921 -27.01 -0.40 -18.65
CA ALA A 921 -27.41 1.01 -18.64
C ALA A 921 -28.85 1.26 -19.08
N ALA A 922 -29.39 0.42 -19.97
CA ALA A 922 -30.76 0.53 -20.44
C ALA A 922 -31.74 -0.23 -19.53
N GLU A 923 -31.32 -1.38 -18.99
CA GLU A 923 -32.22 -2.31 -18.32
C GLU A 923 -32.12 -2.26 -16.78
N VAL A 924 -30.94 -1.96 -16.24
CA VAL A 924 -30.63 -2.11 -14.81
C VAL A 924 -30.45 -0.76 -14.11
N PHE A 925 -29.63 0.14 -14.63
CA PHE A 925 -29.36 1.43 -13.97
C PHE A 925 -30.61 2.30 -13.77
N PRO A 926 -31.61 2.31 -14.69
CA PRO A 926 -32.86 3.03 -14.47
C PRO A 926 -33.64 2.55 -13.24
N LEU A 927 -33.44 1.31 -12.80
CA LEU A 927 -34.08 0.77 -11.59
C LEU A 927 -33.55 1.42 -10.31
N PHE A 928 -32.37 2.04 -10.33
CA PHE A 928 -31.79 2.73 -9.17
C PHE A 928 -32.44 4.10 -8.93
N LEU A 929 -32.83 4.80 -10.00
CA LEU A 929 -33.29 6.19 -9.92
C LEU A 929 -34.54 6.41 -9.07
N PRO A 930 -35.61 5.58 -9.16
CA PRO A 930 -36.80 5.76 -8.32
C PRO A 930 -36.48 5.71 -6.83
N PHE A 931 -35.59 4.79 -6.42
CA PHE A 931 -35.15 4.67 -5.04
C PHE A 931 -34.32 5.87 -4.59
N LEU A 932 -33.29 6.24 -5.37
CA LEU A 932 -32.45 7.40 -5.05
C LEU A 932 -33.28 8.69 -4.97
N ARG A 933 -34.13 8.95 -5.96
CA ARG A 933 -34.97 10.16 -6.04
C ARG A 933 -35.99 10.25 -4.91
N ARG A 934 -36.59 9.13 -4.50
CA ARG A 934 -37.52 9.11 -3.35
C ARG A 934 -36.83 9.58 -2.08
N HIS A 935 -35.55 9.27 -1.91
CA HIS A 935 -34.74 9.66 -0.76
C HIS A 935 -33.99 10.99 -0.94
N GLN A 936 -34.16 11.70 -2.05
CA GLN A 936 -33.72 13.10 -2.21
C GLN A 936 -34.65 14.08 -1.45
N GLN A 937 -35.91 13.69 -1.23
CA GLN A 937 -36.95 14.53 -0.61
C GLN A 937 -37.09 14.30 0.90
N ALA A 938 -36.48 13.25 1.43
CA ALA A 938 -36.50 12.97 2.86
C ALA A 938 -35.59 13.97 3.59
N SER A 939 -36.21 14.76 4.46
CA SER A 939 -35.57 15.70 5.39
C SER A 939 -34.39 15.03 6.10
N GLN A 940 -33.29 15.78 6.27
CA GLN A 940 -32.19 15.38 7.15
C GLN A 940 -32.75 14.92 8.52
N PRO A 941 -32.14 13.92 9.17
CA PRO A 941 -32.33 13.75 10.61
C PRO A 941 -31.93 15.08 11.30
N PRO A 942 -32.66 15.54 12.32
CA PRO A 942 -32.38 16.82 12.95
C PRO A 942 -30.95 16.85 13.50
N ALA A 943 -30.36 18.05 13.52
CA ALA A 943 -29.09 18.30 14.18
C ALA A 943 -29.10 17.74 15.62
N PRO A 944 -27.96 17.29 16.16
CA PRO A 944 -27.88 16.76 17.52
C PRO A 944 -28.51 17.76 18.49
N LYS A 945 -29.56 17.33 19.19
CA LYS A 945 -30.31 18.15 20.15
C LYS A 945 -29.35 18.60 21.25
N GLU A 946 -29.33 19.90 21.55
CA GLU A 946 -28.51 20.48 22.63
C GLU A 946 -28.95 20.00 24.03
N ASN A 947 -30.20 19.53 24.15
CA ASN A 947 -30.81 19.08 25.40
C ASN A 947 -31.03 17.55 25.39
N ALA A 948 -31.01 16.94 26.58
CA ALA A 948 -31.24 15.51 26.72
C ALA A 948 -32.72 15.15 26.49
N SER A 949 -32.98 14.26 25.53
CA SER A 949 -34.32 13.74 25.24
C SER A 949 -34.46 12.30 25.71
N VAL A 950 -35.68 11.90 26.10
CA VAL A 950 -36.01 10.53 26.50
C VAL A 950 -37.18 10.03 25.66
N SER A 951 -37.06 8.83 25.10
CA SER A 951 -38.15 8.17 24.38
C SER A 951 -38.41 6.78 24.93
N PHE A 952 -39.67 6.35 24.91
CA PHE A 952 -40.07 4.98 25.23
C PHE A 952 -41.25 4.56 24.36
N THR A 953 -41.40 3.26 24.14
CA THR A 953 -42.47 2.69 23.32
C THR A 953 -43.43 1.91 24.20
N GLU A 954 -44.72 2.22 24.07
CA GLU A 954 -45.82 1.60 24.79
C GLU A 954 -46.80 0.93 23.82
N GLU A 955 -47.23 -0.28 24.17
CA GLU A 955 -48.26 -1.02 23.45
C GLU A 955 -49.38 -1.38 24.44
N MET A 956 -50.60 -0.92 24.18
CA MET A 956 -51.77 -1.22 25.00
C MET A 956 -52.88 -1.83 24.14
N LYS A 957 -53.55 -2.87 24.65
CA LYS A 957 -54.64 -3.61 23.99
C LYS A 957 -55.89 -3.64 24.85
N GLY A 958 -57.06 -3.55 24.23
CA GLY A 958 -58.32 -3.72 24.92
C GLY A 958 -59.50 -3.68 23.96
N PHE A 959 -60.63 -3.23 24.47
CA PHE A 959 -61.92 -3.30 23.78
C PHE A 959 -62.69 -2.00 23.94
N PHE A 960 -63.48 -1.67 22.92
CA PHE A 960 -64.31 -0.47 22.89
C PHE A 960 -65.63 -0.76 22.18
N THR A 961 -66.68 0.01 22.46
CA THR A 961 -67.99 -0.14 21.82
C THR A 961 -68.55 1.22 21.42
N GLU A 962 -69.09 1.34 20.21
CA GLU A 962 -69.78 2.54 19.73
C GLU A 962 -71.10 2.79 20.49
N GLY A 963 -71.43 4.04 20.77
CA GLY A 963 -72.69 4.47 21.38
C GLY A 963 -72.85 4.19 22.89
N GLU A 964 -71.81 3.71 23.57
CA GLU A 964 -71.85 3.45 25.02
C GLU A 964 -71.35 4.66 25.84
N THR A 965 -72.01 4.93 26.98
CA THR A 965 -71.72 6.12 27.80
C THR A 965 -70.73 5.85 28.94
N SER A 966 -70.49 4.58 29.29
CA SER A 966 -69.56 4.13 30.33
C SER A 966 -68.36 3.36 29.75
N TYR A 967 -67.15 3.66 30.21
CA TYR A 967 -65.92 2.97 29.79
C TYR A 967 -65.96 1.47 30.10
N THR A 968 -66.45 1.07 31.27
CA THR A 968 -66.49 -0.35 31.69
C THR A 968 -67.46 -1.16 30.86
N ARG A 969 -68.68 -0.64 30.63
CA ARG A 969 -69.66 -1.27 29.75
C ARG A 969 -69.17 -1.32 28.30
N GLY A 970 -68.44 -0.29 27.86
CA GLY A 970 -67.86 -0.22 26.52
C GLY A 970 -66.77 -1.28 26.30
N ALA A 971 -65.99 -1.59 27.33
CA ALA A 971 -65.00 -2.67 27.30
C ALA A 971 -65.67 -4.06 27.34
N GLU A 972 -66.60 -4.32 28.27
CA GLU A 972 -67.29 -5.60 28.41
C GLU A 972 -68.07 -5.98 27.13
N ARG A 973 -68.87 -5.05 26.59
CA ARG A 973 -69.60 -5.27 25.34
C ARG A 973 -68.66 -5.38 24.14
N GLY A 974 -67.50 -4.71 24.20
CA GLY A 974 -66.53 -4.77 23.13
C GLY A 974 -65.83 -6.12 23.09
N GLU A 975 -65.61 -6.73 24.25
CA GLU A 975 -65.10 -8.10 24.38
C GLU A 975 -66.14 -9.10 23.84
N ASP A 976 -67.41 -8.98 24.23
CA ASP A 976 -68.50 -9.83 23.72
C ASP A 976 -68.69 -9.74 22.20
N ASN A 977 -68.54 -8.55 21.63
CA ASN A 977 -68.70 -8.29 20.20
C ASN A 977 -67.37 -8.38 19.41
N ASN A 978 -66.26 -8.69 20.10
CA ASN A 978 -64.91 -8.76 19.53
C ASN A 978 -64.45 -7.48 18.80
N THR A 979 -64.80 -6.31 19.32
CA THR A 979 -64.36 -4.99 18.84
C THR A 979 -63.09 -4.57 19.57
N ASN A 980 -61.97 -5.15 19.15
CA ASN A 980 -60.66 -4.89 19.74
C ASN A 980 -60.09 -3.52 19.30
N ILE A 981 -59.29 -2.92 20.16
CA ILE A 981 -58.49 -1.74 19.85
C ILE A 981 -57.11 -1.87 20.51
N MET A 982 -56.09 -1.49 19.77
CA MET A 982 -54.71 -1.46 20.22
C MET A 982 -54.06 -0.18 19.74
N PHE A 983 -53.13 0.37 20.52
CA PHE A 983 -52.15 1.29 19.97
C PHE A 983 -50.74 0.83 20.27
N HIS A 984 -49.83 1.22 19.39
CA HIS A 984 -48.40 1.08 19.57
C HIS A 984 -47.79 2.46 19.34
N LEU A 985 -47.34 3.11 20.42
CA LEU A 985 -46.88 4.49 20.42
C LEU A 985 -45.46 4.59 20.96
N THR A 986 -44.58 5.28 20.24
CA THR A 986 -43.35 5.82 20.79
C THR A 986 -43.60 7.24 21.28
N ILE A 987 -43.44 7.44 22.58
CA ILE A 987 -43.55 8.74 23.23
C ILE A 987 -42.14 9.32 23.33
N THR A 988 -41.95 10.55 22.84
CA THR A 988 -40.68 11.26 22.88
C THR A 988 -40.83 12.56 23.67
N ILE A 989 -39.97 12.70 24.68
CA ILE A 989 -39.81 13.91 25.49
C ILE A 989 -38.53 14.59 25.01
N ASP A 990 -38.69 15.67 24.25
CA ASP A 990 -37.57 16.39 23.61
C ASP A 990 -36.70 17.17 24.60
N ASP A 991 -37.28 17.62 25.71
CA ASP A 991 -36.58 18.36 26.76
C ASP A 991 -37.07 17.89 28.14
N LEU A 992 -36.27 17.02 28.76
CA LEU A 992 -36.57 16.46 30.07
C LEU A 992 -36.62 17.53 31.17
N ASP A 993 -35.86 18.62 31.03
CA ASP A 993 -35.78 19.69 32.01
C ASP A 993 -36.99 20.62 31.95
N ALA A 994 -37.55 20.80 30.75
CA ALA A 994 -38.77 21.58 30.55
C ALA A 994 -39.99 20.88 31.16
N ILE A 995 -40.17 19.56 30.91
CA ILE A 995 -41.28 18.79 31.46
C ILE A 995 -41.23 18.70 33.00
N SER A 996 -40.04 18.59 33.59
CA SER A 996 -39.88 18.58 35.05
C SER A 996 -40.28 19.91 35.72
N LYS A 997 -40.25 21.04 34.99
CA LYS A 997 -40.58 22.37 35.50
C LYS A 997 -42.04 22.77 35.22
N ASN A 998 -42.67 22.17 34.22
CA ASN A 998 -44.04 22.47 33.81
C ASN A 998 -44.82 21.17 33.50
N PRO A 999 -45.38 20.50 34.52
CA PRO A 999 -46.25 19.34 34.33
C PRO A 999 -47.43 19.71 33.41
N GLY A 1000 -47.62 18.98 32.32
CA GLY A 1000 -48.62 19.30 31.30
C GLY A 1000 -48.08 19.86 29.97
N GLN A 1001 -46.76 19.99 29.81
CA GLN A 1001 -46.16 20.22 28.48
C GLN A 1001 -46.39 19.01 27.56
N ASP A 1002 -46.67 19.26 26.29
CA ASP A 1002 -46.90 18.22 25.28
C ASP A 1002 -45.60 17.46 24.95
N ALA A 1003 -45.60 16.15 25.19
CA ALA A 1003 -44.68 15.22 24.59
C ALA A 1003 -45.28 14.66 23.29
N GLU A 1004 -44.41 14.31 22.34
CA GLU A 1004 -44.85 13.78 21.05
C GLU A 1004 -45.17 12.28 21.17
N ALA A 1005 -46.31 11.85 20.66
CA ALA A 1005 -46.68 10.43 20.56
C ALA A 1005 -46.82 10.03 19.09
N VAL A 1006 -45.91 9.19 18.60
CA VAL A 1006 -45.90 8.71 17.21
C VAL A 1006 -46.15 7.22 17.17
N GLY A 1007 -47.03 6.77 16.28
CA GLY A 1007 -47.30 5.35 16.12
C GLY A 1007 -48.60 5.10 15.39
N TYR A 1008 -49.26 3.99 15.71
CA TYR A 1008 -50.49 3.59 15.03
C TYR A 1008 -51.52 3.02 16.01
N ILE A 1009 -52.78 3.10 15.60
CA ILE A 1009 -53.92 2.44 16.22
C ILE A 1009 -54.33 1.29 15.31
N GLU A 1010 -54.64 0.13 15.88
CA GLU A 1010 -55.12 -1.05 15.16
C GLU A 1010 -56.45 -1.49 15.75
N SER A 1011 -57.47 -1.56 14.89
CA SER A 1011 -58.80 -2.05 15.25
C SER A 1011 -59.53 -2.54 14.01
N GLU A 1012 -59.92 -3.82 13.99
CA GLU A 1012 -60.73 -4.38 12.89
C GLU A 1012 -62.07 -3.66 12.75
N ALA A 1013 -62.67 -3.24 13.86
CA ALA A 1013 -63.92 -2.49 13.88
C ALA A 1013 -63.82 -1.10 13.21
N LEU A 1014 -62.62 -0.50 13.18
CA LEU A 1014 -62.34 0.78 12.54
C LEU A 1014 -61.65 0.64 11.17
N GLY A 1015 -61.55 -0.58 10.63
CA GLY A 1015 -60.99 -0.82 9.30
C GLY A 1015 -59.50 -1.19 9.27
N GLY A 1016 -58.93 -1.65 10.39
CA GLY A 1016 -57.59 -2.21 10.47
C GLY A 1016 -56.59 -1.24 11.12
N ARG A 1017 -55.39 -1.12 10.53
CA ARG A 1017 -54.32 -0.28 11.07
C ARG A 1017 -54.38 1.15 10.51
N MET A 1018 -54.41 2.13 11.42
CA MET A 1018 -54.51 3.56 11.15
C MET A 1018 -53.32 4.29 11.80
N GLU A 1019 -52.55 5.01 11.00
CA GLU A 1019 -51.40 5.76 11.51
C GLU A 1019 -51.87 7.02 12.27
N VAL A 1020 -51.22 7.31 13.39
CA VAL A 1020 -51.43 8.54 14.14
C VAL A 1020 -50.81 9.69 13.36
N GLN A 1021 -51.64 10.61 12.89
CA GLN A 1021 -51.25 11.78 12.11
C GLN A 1021 -50.65 12.88 12.98
N MET A 1022 -51.13 12.99 14.22
CA MET A 1022 -50.62 13.87 15.27
C MET A 1022 -50.94 13.22 16.62
N GLY A 1023 -49.98 13.13 17.53
CA GLY A 1023 -50.21 12.55 18.85
C GLY A 1023 -49.56 13.38 19.94
N ARG A 1024 -50.30 13.62 21.02
CA ARG A 1024 -49.85 14.35 22.21
C ARG A 1024 -49.98 13.48 23.44
N PHE A 1025 -48.96 13.56 24.29
CA PHE A 1025 -48.91 12.89 25.57
C PHE A 1025 -48.55 13.91 26.67
N ASN A 1026 -49.31 13.92 27.75
CA ASN A 1026 -49.02 14.78 28.91
C ASN A 1026 -48.82 13.91 30.16
N LEU A 1027 -47.71 14.17 30.86
CA LEU A 1027 -47.32 13.43 32.06
C LEU A 1027 -47.72 14.22 33.32
N PHE A 1028 -48.41 13.55 34.25
CA PHE A 1028 -48.76 14.07 35.59
C PHE A 1028 -49.52 15.40 35.61
N VAL A 1029 -50.63 15.47 34.87
CA VAL A 1029 -51.55 16.62 34.93
C VAL A 1029 -52.43 16.50 36.17
N ASP A 1030 -52.47 17.54 37.01
CA ASP A 1030 -53.33 17.58 38.20
C ASP A 1030 -54.81 17.65 37.81
N ASP A 1031 -55.65 16.83 38.45
CA ASP A 1031 -57.10 16.94 38.37
C ASP A 1031 -57.63 17.83 39.51
N PRO A 1032 -58.03 19.09 39.23
CA PRO A 1032 -58.44 20.03 40.26
C PRO A 1032 -59.73 19.66 40.99
N GLU A 1033 -60.52 18.70 40.48
CA GLU A 1033 -61.78 18.28 41.11
C GLU A 1033 -61.65 17.04 42.00
N ARG A 1034 -60.60 16.22 41.82
CA ARG A 1034 -60.53 14.87 42.41
C ARG A 1034 -59.28 14.56 43.23
N ASP A 1035 -58.34 15.49 43.38
CA ASP A 1035 -57.08 15.27 44.12
C ASP A 1035 -56.31 14.04 43.62
N GLU A 1036 -56.32 13.84 42.29
CA GLU A 1036 -55.68 12.73 41.57
C GLU A 1036 -54.74 13.29 40.48
N LYS A 1037 -53.68 12.55 40.12
CA LYS A 1037 -52.83 12.90 38.97
C LYS A 1037 -53.22 12.06 37.75
N ARG A 1038 -53.14 12.64 36.55
CA ARG A 1038 -53.49 11.96 35.29
C ARG A 1038 -52.35 11.94 34.29
N MET A 1039 -52.28 10.88 33.48
CA MET A 1039 -51.50 10.86 32.23
C MET A 1039 -52.48 10.92 31.06
N LEU A 1040 -52.33 11.91 30.17
CA LEU A 1040 -53.30 12.18 29.10
C LEU A 1040 -52.72 11.81 27.75
N TYR A 1041 -53.56 11.19 26.91
CA TYR A 1041 -53.27 10.76 25.55
C TYR A 1041 -54.27 11.42 24.60
N ARG A 1042 -53.77 11.97 23.50
CA ARG A 1042 -54.61 12.47 22.42
C ARG A 1042 -54.01 12.13 21.08
N LEU A 1043 -54.70 11.29 20.31
CA LEU A 1043 -54.21 10.75 19.05
C LEU A 1043 -55.19 11.09 17.94
N PHE A 1044 -54.72 11.80 16.93
CA PHE A 1044 -55.48 12.18 15.75
C PHE A 1044 -55.17 11.20 14.62
N PHE A 1045 -56.20 10.59 14.03
CA PHE A 1045 -56.04 9.57 12.99
C PHE A 1045 -57.22 9.59 12.01
N SER A 1046 -57.10 8.87 10.90
CA SER A 1046 -58.20 8.71 9.95
C SER A 1046 -58.42 7.24 9.63
N ASP A 1047 -59.69 6.85 9.50
CA ASP A 1047 -60.07 5.52 9.06
C ASP A 1047 -59.76 5.31 7.55
N PRO A 1048 -59.82 4.07 7.02
CA PRO A 1048 -59.58 3.81 5.60
C PRO A 1048 -60.55 4.51 4.63
N ASN A 1049 -61.69 4.99 5.11
CA ASN A 1049 -62.69 5.73 4.33
C ASN A 1049 -62.45 7.25 4.36
N GLY A 1050 -61.41 7.71 5.08
CA GLY A 1050 -61.06 9.12 5.21
C GLY A 1050 -61.83 9.87 6.31
N ARG A 1051 -62.57 9.17 7.19
CA ARG A 1051 -63.23 9.76 8.35
C ARG A 1051 -62.16 10.12 9.38
N GLN A 1052 -62.13 11.39 9.79
CA GLN A 1052 -61.22 11.87 10.83
C GLN A 1052 -61.75 11.47 12.22
N LEU A 1053 -60.88 10.94 13.06
CA LEU A 1053 -61.20 10.47 14.41
C LEU A 1053 -60.13 10.95 15.40
N THR A 1054 -60.54 11.12 16.66
CA THR A 1054 -59.62 11.42 17.78
C THR A 1054 -59.80 10.40 18.88
N LEU A 1055 -58.72 9.72 19.28
CA LEU A 1055 -58.68 8.90 20.47
C LEU A 1055 -58.17 9.78 21.61
N SER A 1056 -59.03 10.03 22.59
CA SER A 1056 -58.69 10.70 23.84
C SER A 1056 -58.68 9.65 24.95
N GLY A 1057 -57.59 9.57 25.70
CA GLY A 1057 -57.45 8.60 26.78
C GLY A 1057 -56.76 9.20 27.99
N PHE A 1058 -57.07 8.67 29.17
CA PHE A 1058 -56.38 9.06 30.39
C PHE A 1058 -56.13 7.88 31.31
N LYS A 1059 -54.98 7.90 31.98
CA LYS A 1059 -54.66 7.03 33.12
C LYS A 1059 -54.85 7.83 34.40
N VAL A 1060 -55.39 7.19 35.43
CA VAL A 1060 -55.61 7.80 36.75
C VAL A 1060 -54.57 7.26 37.71
N ILE A 1061 -53.96 8.13 38.51
CA ILE A 1061 -52.99 7.79 39.54
C ILE A 1061 -53.57 8.21 40.88
N ARG A 1062 -53.83 7.24 41.77
CA ARG A 1062 -54.48 7.43 43.09
C ARG A 1062 -53.55 7.08 44.26
N ASP A 1063 -53.75 7.78 45.39
CA ASP A 1063 -53.10 7.49 46.68
C ASP A 1063 -53.97 6.54 47.54
N ASP A 1064 -54.10 5.27 47.13
CA ASP A 1064 -54.83 4.24 47.88
C ASP A 1064 -53.89 3.08 48.33
N PRO A 1065 -54.01 2.53 49.56
CA PRO A 1065 -53.07 1.53 50.08
C PRO A 1065 -53.34 0.10 49.55
N GLY A 1066 -52.42 -0.45 48.76
CA GLY A 1066 -52.47 -1.83 48.27
C GLY A 1066 -51.70 -2.06 46.96
N PHE A 1067 -51.79 -3.25 46.35
CA PHE A 1067 -51.18 -3.63 45.06
C PHE A 1067 -51.72 -2.84 43.83
N ASP A 1068 -52.16 -1.58 44.00
CA ASP A 1068 -52.84 -0.77 42.98
C ASP A 1068 -51.91 0.00 42.02
N LEU A 1069 -50.60 0.04 42.30
CA LEU A 1069 -49.60 0.63 41.39
C LEU A 1069 -49.65 0.01 39.98
N TRP A 1070 -50.07 -1.26 39.92
CA TRP A 1070 -50.29 -1.98 38.67
C TRP A 1070 -51.52 -1.46 37.94
N SER A 1071 -52.68 -1.36 38.60
CA SER A 1071 -53.95 -0.90 37.99
C SER A 1071 -53.81 0.50 37.38
N ASP A 1072 -53.19 1.41 38.14
CA ASP A 1072 -53.10 2.83 37.83
C ASP A 1072 -52.16 3.11 36.64
N THR A 1073 -51.09 2.33 36.49
CA THR A 1073 -50.14 2.46 35.37
C THR A 1073 -50.53 1.64 34.14
N THR A 1074 -51.38 0.62 34.31
CA THR A 1074 -51.73 -0.32 33.24
C THR A 1074 -53.12 -0.16 32.64
N THR A 1075 -53.99 0.68 33.19
CA THR A 1075 -55.35 0.91 32.70
C THR A 1075 -55.48 2.26 32.01
N LEU A 1076 -55.91 2.29 30.75
CA LEU A 1076 -56.23 3.51 30.01
C LEU A 1076 -57.73 3.58 29.68
N TYR A 1077 -58.42 4.55 30.28
CA TYR A 1077 -59.79 4.88 29.94
C TYR A 1077 -59.80 5.64 28.62
N THR A 1078 -60.47 5.06 27.62
CA THR A 1078 -60.35 5.52 26.22
C THR A 1078 -61.71 5.90 25.67
N GLN A 1079 -61.75 7.00 24.93
CA GLN A 1079 -62.92 7.42 24.16
C GLN A 1079 -62.52 7.92 22.77
N ILE A 1080 -63.43 7.77 21.82
CA ILE A 1080 -63.23 8.15 20.43
C ILE A 1080 -64.24 9.24 20.08
N PHE A 1081 -63.77 10.29 19.42
CA PHE A 1081 -64.59 11.37 18.87
C PHE A 1081 -64.53 11.37 17.34
N GLU A 1082 -65.59 11.86 16.73
CA GLU A 1082 -65.60 12.19 15.30
C GLU A 1082 -65.00 13.58 15.06
N GLY A 1083 -64.08 13.66 14.09
CA GLY A 1083 -63.25 14.83 13.82
C GLY A 1083 -61.95 14.86 14.63
N HIS A 1084 -61.06 15.79 14.27
CA HIS A 1084 -59.88 16.12 15.07
C HIS A 1084 -60.25 17.09 16.19
N VAL A 1085 -60.48 16.56 17.39
CA VAL A 1085 -60.97 17.31 18.56
C VAL A 1085 -59.82 17.68 19.48
N GLU A 1086 -59.64 18.98 19.72
CA GLU A 1086 -58.64 19.51 20.66
C GLU A 1086 -59.17 19.49 22.11
N ALA A 1087 -58.27 19.56 23.11
CA ALA A 1087 -58.62 19.31 24.52
C ALA A 1087 -59.71 20.23 25.09
N LYS A 1088 -59.69 21.50 24.69
CA LYS A 1088 -60.67 22.51 25.09
C LYS A 1088 -62.10 22.23 24.59
N ASP A 1089 -62.26 21.43 23.54
CA ASP A 1089 -63.53 21.21 22.86
C ASP A 1089 -64.20 19.89 23.29
N GLU A 1090 -63.48 19.05 24.06
CA GLU A 1090 -63.91 17.70 24.46
C GLU A 1090 -65.15 17.68 25.35
N GLU A 1091 -65.29 18.62 26.29
CA GLU A 1091 -66.47 18.70 27.17
C GLU A 1091 -67.77 19.05 26.44
N SER A 1092 -67.66 19.58 25.22
CA SER A 1092 -68.82 20.04 24.41
C SER A 1092 -69.31 19.00 23.40
N LEU A 1093 -68.64 17.86 23.27
CA LEU A 1093 -68.90 16.84 22.26
C LEU A 1093 -69.22 15.48 22.90
N GLU A 1094 -70.17 14.75 22.33
CA GLU A 1094 -70.44 13.37 22.73
C GLU A 1094 -69.47 12.41 22.01
N PRO A 1095 -68.78 11.50 22.74
CA PRO A 1095 -67.90 10.52 22.12
C PRO A 1095 -68.72 9.48 21.35
N VAL A 1096 -68.21 9.08 20.18
CA VAL A 1096 -68.83 8.04 19.34
C VAL A 1096 -68.59 6.65 19.90
N ALA A 1097 -67.54 6.45 20.71
CA ALA A 1097 -67.27 5.19 21.37
C ALA A 1097 -66.49 5.37 22.68
N LYS A 1098 -66.65 4.41 23.60
CA LYS A 1098 -65.87 4.31 24.85
C LYS A 1098 -65.39 2.90 25.09
N GLY A 1099 -64.27 2.76 25.79
CA GLY A 1099 -63.66 1.48 26.12
C GLY A 1099 -62.52 1.60 27.12
N ILE A 1100 -61.89 0.47 27.41
CA ILE A 1100 -60.71 0.40 28.28
C ILE A 1100 -59.63 -0.41 27.58
N ILE A 1101 -58.42 0.12 27.60
CA ILE A 1101 -57.23 -0.48 27.02
C ILE A 1101 -56.23 -0.75 28.15
N TYR A 1102 -55.61 -1.93 28.14
CA TYR A 1102 -54.69 -2.38 29.18
C TYR A 1102 -53.31 -2.74 28.61
N ILE A 1103 -52.27 -2.63 29.43
CA ILE A 1103 -50.96 -3.23 29.15
C ILE A 1103 -50.74 -4.45 30.04
N ASN A 1104 -50.37 -5.57 29.42
CA ASN A 1104 -50.07 -6.80 30.15
C ASN A 1104 -48.70 -6.74 30.83
N MET A 1105 -48.50 -7.56 31.86
CA MET A 1105 -47.26 -7.53 32.66
C MET A 1105 -45.97 -7.80 31.87
N LEU A 1106 -46.03 -8.69 30.89
CA LEU A 1106 -44.89 -8.96 30.01
C LEU A 1106 -44.63 -7.82 29.01
N ASP A 1107 -45.69 -7.15 28.55
CA ASP A 1107 -45.60 -6.03 27.60
C ASP A 1107 -45.09 -4.75 28.31
N PHE A 1108 -45.43 -4.56 29.58
CA PHE A 1108 -44.87 -3.50 30.42
C PHE A 1108 -43.39 -3.72 30.75
N LEU A 1109 -42.98 -4.95 31.08
CA LEU A 1109 -41.55 -5.28 31.25
C LEU A 1109 -40.78 -5.07 29.94
N LYS A 1110 -41.42 -5.34 28.79
CA LYS A 1110 -40.88 -5.02 27.47
C LYS A 1110 -40.77 -3.50 27.27
N GLN A 1111 -41.79 -2.71 27.64
CA GLN A 1111 -41.73 -1.24 27.60
C GLN A 1111 -40.56 -0.68 28.41
N LEU A 1112 -40.28 -1.21 29.62
CA LEU A 1112 -39.12 -0.78 30.42
C LEU A 1112 -37.77 -0.96 29.68
N THR A 1113 -37.68 -1.93 28.76
CA THR A 1113 -36.48 -2.12 27.91
C THR A 1113 -36.41 -1.17 26.70
N THR A 1114 -37.48 -0.42 26.41
CA THR A 1114 -37.56 0.53 25.29
C THR A 1114 -37.15 1.96 25.66
N PHE A 1115 -36.86 2.22 26.94
CA PHE A 1115 -36.37 3.54 27.37
C PHE A 1115 -35.00 3.82 26.75
N GLN A 1116 -34.94 4.88 25.94
CA GLN A 1116 -33.73 5.39 25.33
C GLN A 1116 -33.57 6.86 25.72
N ALA A 1117 -32.33 7.26 26.01
CA ALA A 1117 -31.99 8.67 26.19
C ALA A 1117 -30.96 9.08 25.14
N GLU A 1118 -31.20 10.24 24.51
CA GLU A 1118 -30.27 10.87 23.60
C GLU A 1118 -29.67 12.10 24.29
N ALA A 1119 -28.34 12.14 24.35
CA ALA A 1119 -27.57 13.28 24.84
C ALA A 1119 -26.17 13.28 24.18
N PRO A 1120 -25.44 14.42 24.17
CA PRO A 1120 -24.14 14.56 23.53
C PRO A 1120 -23.08 13.57 24.03
N THR A 1121 -23.11 13.22 25.32
CA THR A 1121 -22.15 12.28 25.93
C THR A 1121 -22.82 11.06 26.56
N ALA A 1122 -22.07 9.97 26.70
CA ALA A 1122 -22.55 8.74 27.37
C ALA A 1122 -22.86 8.96 28.85
N ALA A 1123 -22.17 9.90 29.52
CA ALA A 1123 -22.44 10.26 30.91
C ALA A 1123 -23.79 11.00 31.04
N GLU A 1124 -24.07 11.95 30.16
CA GLU A 1124 -25.34 12.69 30.14
C GLU A 1124 -26.53 11.80 29.78
N ARG A 1125 -26.34 10.77 28.93
CA ARG A 1125 -27.41 9.78 28.64
C ARG A 1125 -27.79 8.96 29.87
N LEU A 1126 -26.80 8.54 30.66
CA LEU A 1126 -27.05 7.81 31.90
C LEU A 1126 -27.70 8.71 32.94
N GLU A 1127 -27.28 9.97 33.03
CA GLU A 1127 -27.88 10.98 33.90
C GLU A 1127 -29.33 11.29 33.51
N ALA A 1128 -29.64 11.43 32.22
CA ALA A 1128 -30.99 11.64 31.71
C ALA A 1128 -31.92 10.46 32.02
N LEU A 1129 -31.45 9.21 31.85
CA LEU A 1129 -32.21 8.02 32.25
C LEU A 1129 -32.43 7.96 33.77
N GLN A 1130 -31.43 8.31 34.58
CA GLN A 1130 -31.58 8.37 36.04
C GLN A 1130 -32.55 9.48 36.47
N LYS A 1131 -32.50 10.63 35.80
CA LYS A 1131 -33.36 11.78 36.08
C LYS A 1131 -34.80 11.52 35.69
N PHE A 1132 -35.04 10.96 34.50
CA PHE A 1132 -36.37 10.52 34.10
C PHE A 1132 -36.88 9.38 34.99
N GLY A 1133 -36.03 8.41 35.32
CA GLY A 1133 -36.36 7.34 36.28
C GLY A 1133 -36.76 7.91 37.64
N LYS A 1134 -36.07 8.95 38.12
CA LYS A 1134 -36.41 9.65 39.37
C LYS A 1134 -37.66 10.52 39.24
N LEU A 1135 -37.94 11.13 38.09
CA LEU A 1135 -39.20 11.85 37.84
C LEU A 1135 -40.39 10.88 37.84
N PHE A 1136 -40.27 9.79 37.07
CA PHE A 1136 -41.32 8.79 36.91
C PHE A 1136 -41.56 8.00 38.22
N LEU A 1137 -40.50 7.50 38.88
CA LEU A 1137 -40.62 6.77 40.15
C LEU A 1137 -40.78 7.70 41.36
N GLY A 1138 -40.25 8.93 41.31
CA GLY A 1138 -40.28 9.88 42.43
C GLY A 1138 -41.60 10.63 42.57
N GLU A 1139 -42.28 10.98 41.47
CA GLU A 1139 -43.65 11.51 41.52
C GLU A 1139 -44.66 10.41 41.89
N LEU A 1140 -44.42 9.17 41.44
CA LEU A 1140 -45.10 7.99 41.98
C LEU A 1140 -44.84 7.86 43.48
N TRP A 1141 -43.61 8.12 43.97
CA TRP A 1141 -43.28 8.04 45.39
C TRP A 1141 -43.85 9.19 46.23
N GLU A 1142 -43.89 10.43 45.71
CA GLU A 1142 -44.49 11.58 46.40
C GLU A 1142 -46.02 11.48 46.50
N ALA A 1143 -46.69 10.88 45.50
CA ALA A 1143 -48.12 10.57 45.57
C ALA A 1143 -48.47 9.62 46.74
N TYR A 1144 -47.56 8.72 47.14
CA TYR A 1144 -47.79 7.77 48.24
C TYR A 1144 -47.11 8.12 49.58
N ASN A 1145 -46.23 9.14 49.63
CA ASN A 1145 -45.43 9.42 50.84
C ASN A 1145 -46.09 10.43 51.79
N SER A 1146 -47.41 10.57 51.74
CA SER A 1146 -48.17 11.39 52.69
C SER A 1146 -48.79 10.58 53.85
N ARG A 1147 -48.15 9.48 54.31
CA ARG A 1147 -48.14 8.99 55.72
C ARG A 1147 -47.61 7.56 55.80
N ILE A 1148 -46.47 7.35 56.48
CA ILE A 1148 -46.23 6.28 57.49
C ILE A 1148 -44.94 6.66 58.28
N PRO A 1149 -44.87 6.43 59.60
CA PRO A 1149 -43.90 7.08 60.48
C PRO A 1149 -42.52 6.43 60.48
N MET A 1150 -41.51 7.31 60.59
CA MET A 1150 -40.10 7.09 60.96
C MET A 1150 -39.84 5.78 61.74
N PHE A 1151 -39.06 4.86 61.15
CA PHE A 1151 -38.00 4.07 61.83
C PHE A 1151 -37.01 3.49 60.82
#